data_AF-A0A8C7XQN0-F1
#
_entry.id   AF-A0A8C7XQN0-F1
#
_cell.length_a   1.000
_cell.length_b   1.000
_cell.length_c   1.000
_cell.angle_alpha   90.00
_cell.angle_beta   90.00
_cell.angle_gamma   90.00
#
_symmetry.space_group_name_H-M   'P 1'
#
loop_
_entity.id
_entity.type
_entity.pdbx_description
1 polymer ?
#
loop_
_entity_poly.entity_id
_entity_poly.type
_entity_poly.pdbx_seq_one_letter_code
_entity_poly.pdbx_strand_id
1 'polypeptide(L)'
;RALYLAGLAQHLSSSSEVGTLRYSCLHGNRLRPVLLLTPPGKDSSFTVRVHACPPPGFFKPNRFHPQRNNVRTEWYTGVQSSSDPPTPHYNSSVLGDLLPRAHLQFLSAVSSQCSAFTDGVALLKVWLHQRQLDQGTGCFSGFLASMLVAYLLTTHRISNNMTAYQLLRNSLNFLASTDLTVNGISLAKDPDSSAPSLAEFHSAFQVVFVDPSGHLNMCSDMTACTYKQLQHEASLSMQFWDEPTVDGFHCLLMTPKPMIRTSDHVFQLCDLVKLQSTCKKQNLLNDLMDLSGNYIQAALPFVLSLLQQGLGQRIHLLTHSLAPDLEWSVESEAPKYKAQPPLSFGLLLKPELASCILEKGPAADNPKAVEFRQLWGSRSELRRFQDGSITEAVLWEGESMCQRRLVPQQIVTYLLQLHADIPEASVRHIGGIDDVVKTGSEVPTTGEEESLVVVQAYDDLSRKLWNLEGLPLSITAVQGAHPALRYTQVFPPRPLKVDYSFFDKEKISRSLIPKEGKPCPAYITPITVICHMEGSGKWPHDRLAIRHIRAAFHIRLAELLKKQHNYTCRACPSHLDVWKEGLAFRIQVAYHREPQVLRESVTPEGLLLVRDNEEAQQLEMATIHKPLLTSTLHGLQQEHSCFGAVCRLAKRWLAAQLFSDDITEDTADLLVASLFLQPAPFTPPGSPQVGFLRFLHLLCSFEWRNNPLIVNLNNELTAADYTEIKNGFMASRESLPVMFIATPKDKKSSMWTKRAPTVQVNHAEALPTSSFILEAQIRSSAFWDVLTKTSPPALFTLKSLLIFLPKMKQ
;
A
#
# COMPACT_ATOMS: atom_id res chain seq x y z
N ARG A 1 -8.60 5.07 -43.77
CA ARG A 1 -7.63 5.43 -42.71
C ARG A 1 -6.40 4.53 -42.73
N ALA A 2 -6.52 3.24 -42.37
CA ALA A 2 -5.35 2.33 -42.27
C ALA A 2 -4.51 2.29 -43.55
N LEU A 3 -5.15 2.12 -44.72
CA LEU A 3 -4.46 2.16 -46.02
C LEU A 3 -3.70 3.46 -46.28
N TYR A 4 -4.25 4.61 -45.87
CA TYR A 4 -3.60 5.91 -46.03
C TYR A 4 -2.35 6.01 -45.14
N LEU A 5 -2.44 5.60 -43.88
CA LEU A 5 -1.29 5.56 -42.97
C LEU A 5 -0.24 4.54 -43.42
N ALA A 6 -0.64 3.43 -44.04
CA ALA A 6 0.28 2.45 -44.63
C ALA A 6 1.07 3.04 -45.81
N GLY A 7 0.37 3.67 -46.77
CA GLY A 7 1.03 4.36 -47.88
C GLY A 7 1.94 5.49 -47.41
N LEU A 8 1.51 6.25 -46.40
CA LEU A 8 2.33 7.31 -45.80
C LEU A 8 3.58 6.76 -45.11
N ALA A 9 3.45 5.70 -44.33
CA ALA A 9 4.60 5.05 -43.69
C ALA A 9 5.59 4.51 -44.73
N GLN A 10 5.10 3.90 -45.81
CA GLN A 10 5.94 3.45 -46.92
C GLN A 10 6.71 4.62 -47.55
N HIS A 11 6.03 5.74 -47.84
CA HIS A 11 6.69 6.90 -48.42
C HIS A 11 7.74 7.50 -47.47
N LEU A 12 7.39 7.69 -46.19
CA LEU A 12 8.27 8.29 -45.19
C LEU A 12 9.45 7.41 -44.81
N SER A 13 9.34 6.08 -44.96
CA SER A 13 10.45 5.15 -44.71
C SER A 13 11.67 5.39 -45.62
N SER A 14 11.45 6.03 -46.78
CA SER A 14 12.51 6.40 -47.72
C SER A 14 13.17 7.75 -47.42
N SER A 15 12.64 8.53 -46.49
CA SER A 15 13.15 9.87 -46.15
C SER A 15 14.30 9.79 -45.14
N SER A 16 15.41 10.47 -45.44
CA SER A 16 16.53 10.62 -44.51
C SER A 16 16.21 11.52 -43.30
N GLU A 17 15.11 12.26 -43.34
CA GLU A 17 14.66 13.16 -42.27
C GLU A 17 13.84 12.44 -41.19
N VAL A 18 13.53 11.16 -41.39
CA VAL A 18 12.72 10.35 -40.47
C VAL A 18 13.61 9.27 -39.85
N GLY A 19 13.60 9.19 -38.53
CA GLY A 19 14.26 8.13 -37.77
C GLY A 19 13.39 6.87 -37.72
N THR A 20 12.94 6.50 -36.53
CA THR A 20 12.14 5.29 -36.35
C THR A 20 10.67 5.54 -36.66
N LEU A 21 10.05 4.59 -37.37
CA LEU A 21 8.62 4.56 -37.69
C LEU A 21 7.95 3.40 -36.96
N ARG A 22 6.88 3.70 -36.23
CA ARG A 22 6.08 2.69 -35.51
C ARG A 22 4.60 2.96 -35.70
N TYR A 23 3.78 1.92 -35.66
CA TYR A 23 2.34 2.06 -35.49
C TYR A 23 1.96 2.02 -34.02
N SER A 24 0.87 2.73 -33.71
CA SER A 24 0.17 2.61 -32.43
C SER A 24 -1.32 2.85 -32.63
N CYS A 25 -2.10 2.81 -31.56
CA CYS A 25 -3.53 3.11 -31.53
C CYS A 25 -3.78 4.23 -30.55
N LEU A 26 -4.55 5.25 -30.95
CA LEU A 26 -4.91 6.33 -30.05
C LEU A 26 -5.78 5.82 -28.88
N HIS A 27 -5.26 5.91 -27.65
CA HIS A 27 -5.92 5.42 -26.43
C HIS A 27 -6.34 3.94 -26.55
N GLY A 28 -5.52 3.12 -27.20
CA GLY A 28 -5.73 1.68 -27.37
C GLY A 28 -6.87 1.30 -28.33
N ASN A 29 -7.53 2.28 -28.97
CA ASN A 29 -8.61 2.03 -29.90
C ASN A 29 -8.06 1.63 -31.29
N ARG A 30 -8.27 0.35 -31.67
CA ARG A 30 -7.79 -0.20 -32.94
C ARG A 30 -8.41 0.42 -34.19
N LEU A 31 -9.56 1.07 -34.06
CA LEU A 31 -10.19 1.82 -35.16
C LEU A 31 -9.48 3.16 -35.42
N ARG A 32 -8.61 3.60 -34.51
CA ARG A 32 -7.87 4.85 -34.58
C ARG A 32 -6.36 4.58 -34.61
N PRO A 33 -5.84 3.88 -35.64
CA PRO A 33 -4.41 3.72 -35.81
C PRO A 33 -3.74 5.07 -36.02
N VAL A 34 -2.53 5.21 -35.49
CA VAL A 34 -1.67 6.39 -35.62
C VAL A 34 -0.28 5.95 -36.08
N LEU A 35 0.41 6.83 -36.81
CA LEU A 35 1.81 6.64 -37.18
C LEU A 35 2.68 7.47 -36.25
N LEU A 36 3.65 6.83 -35.60
CA LEU A 36 4.63 7.45 -34.72
C LEU A 36 5.93 7.64 -35.50
N LEU A 37 6.47 8.86 -35.43
CA LEU A 37 7.73 9.22 -36.08
C LEU A 37 8.68 9.81 -35.04
N THR A 38 9.90 9.30 -34.99
CA THR A 38 10.98 9.94 -34.24
C THR A 38 11.94 10.63 -35.20
N PRO A 39 12.52 11.78 -34.82
CA PRO A 39 13.62 12.37 -35.56
C PRO A 39 14.81 11.38 -35.72
N PRO A 40 15.67 11.57 -36.73
CA PRO A 40 16.91 10.80 -36.87
C PRO A 40 17.94 11.25 -35.84
N GLY A 41 18.58 10.29 -35.17
CA GLY A 41 19.59 10.53 -34.12
C GLY A 41 19.34 9.68 -32.86
N LYS A 42 20.39 9.43 -32.07
CA LYS A 42 20.28 8.63 -30.83
C LYS A 42 19.66 9.40 -29.64
N ASP A 43 19.59 10.73 -29.72
CA ASP A 43 19.19 11.63 -28.61
C ASP A 43 17.85 12.35 -28.85
N SER A 44 16.98 11.84 -29.72
CA SER A 44 15.70 12.49 -30.03
C SER A 44 14.74 12.46 -28.85
N SER A 45 14.38 13.62 -28.31
CA SER A 45 13.58 13.76 -27.07
C SER A 45 12.05 13.78 -27.27
N PHE A 46 11.55 13.72 -28.50
CA PHE A 46 10.11 13.78 -28.79
C PHE A 46 9.69 12.84 -29.91
N THR A 47 8.40 12.47 -29.89
CA THR A 47 7.74 11.64 -30.91
C THR A 47 6.60 12.43 -31.54
N VAL A 48 6.55 12.46 -32.87
CA VAL A 48 5.44 13.05 -33.62
C VAL A 48 4.38 11.97 -33.84
N ARG A 49 3.14 12.26 -33.45
CA ARG A 49 1.98 11.37 -33.71
C ARG A 49 1.20 11.91 -34.90
N VAL A 50 1.13 11.15 -35.98
CA VAL A 50 0.38 11.51 -37.19
C VAL A 50 -0.98 10.82 -37.16
N HIS A 51 -2.02 11.65 -37.24
CA HIS A 51 -3.42 11.24 -37.24
C HIS A 51 -4.01 11.38 -38.65
N ALA A 52 -4.72 10.35 -39.11
CA ALA A 52 -5.47 10.39 -40.37
C ALA A 52 -6.96 10.65 -40.09
N CYS A 53 -7.33 11.93 -40.15
CA CYS A 53 -8.68 12.43 -39.87
C CYS A 53 -9.40 12.88 -41.16
N PRO A 54 -10.74 12.73 -41.22
CA PRO A 54 -11.53 13.32 -42.30
C PRO A 54 -11.50 14.87 -42.24
N PRO A 55 -11.78 15.56 -43.37
CA PRO A 55 -11.90 17.01 -43.36
C PRO A 55 -13.11 17.48 -42.53
N PRO A 56 -13.10 18.72 -41.99
CA PRO A 56 -14.23 19.26 -41.24
C PRO A 56 -15.53 19.22 -42.04
N GLY A 57 -16.63 18.79 -41.41
CA GLY A 57 -17.95 18.71 -42.03
C GLY A 57 -18.17 17.52 -42.98
N PHE A 58 -17.22 16.57 -43.06
CA PHE A 58 -17.35 15.39 -43.93
C PHE A 58 -18.59 14.54 -43.61
N PHE A 59 -18.93 14.40 -42.32
CA PHE A 59 -20.17 13.78 -41.86
C PHE A 59 -20.95 14.71 -40.94
N LYS A 60 -22.29 14.58 -40.95
CA LYS A 60 -23.16 15.27 -40.00
C LYS A 60 -23.08 14.59 -38.62
N PRO A 61 -22.80 15.31 -37.52
CA PRO A 61 -22.64 14.72 -36.19
C PRO A 61 -23.84 13.89 -35.72
N ASN A 62 -25.07 14.32 -36.04
CA ASN A 62 -26.31 13.63 -35.67
C ASN A 62 -26.46 12.20 -36.21
N ARG A 63 -25.63 11.77 -37.18
CA ARG A 63 -25.58 10.38 -37.64
C ARG A 63 -24.98 9.44 -36.60
N PHE A 64 -24.19 9.98 -35.68
CA PHE A 64 -23.46 9.27 -34.65
C PHE A 64 -24.10 9.47 -33.27
N HIS A 65 -25.41 9.71 -33.23
CA HIS A 65 -26.19 9.74 -31.99
C HIS A 65 -25.96 8.43 -31.19
N PRO A 66 -25.85 8.45 -29.84
CA PRO A 66 -25.58 7.26 -29.04
C PRO A 66 -26.56 6.10 -29.27
N GLN A 67 -27.82 6.40 -29.58
CA GLN A 67 -28.86 5.42 -29.86
C GLN A 67 -28.88 4.88 -31.31
N ARG A 68 -27.99 5.36 -32.19
CA ARG A 68 -27.95 4.91 -33.58
C ARG A 68 -26.97 3.76 -33.77
N ASN A 69 -27.34 2.82 -34.62
CA ASN A 69 -26.43 1.81 -35.14
C ASN A 69 -25.65 2.38 -36.34
N ASN A 70 -24.34 2.14 -36.37
CA ASN A 70 -23.50 2.32 -37.56
C ASN A 70 -22.63 1.10 -37.87
N VAL A 71 -22.89 -0.05 -37.23
CA VAL A 71 -22.26 -1.35 -37.50
C VAL A 71 -23.35 -2.41 -37.63
N ARG A 72 -23.71 -2.77 -38.86
CA ARG A 72 -24.79 -3.73 -39.13
C ARG A 72 -24.44 -5.12 -38.60
N THR A 73 -25.40 -5.78 -37.96
CA THR A 73 -25.23 -7.13 -37.39
C THR A 73 -24.90 -8.15 -38.48
N GLU A 74 -25.56 -8.07 -39.63
CA GLU A 74 -25.31 -8.94 -40.79
C GLU A 74 -23.86 -8.81 -41.29
N TRP A 75 -23.31 -7.59 -41.33
CA TRP A 75 -21.93 -7.39 -41.75
C TRP A 75 -20.92 -7.97 -40.74
N TYR A 76 -21.20 -7.82 -39.45
CA TYR A 76 -20.27 -8.27 -38.40
C TYR A 76 -20.32 -9.78 -38.18
N THR A 77 -21.52 -10.37 -38.16
CA THR A 77 -21.76 -11.77 -37.80
C THR A 77 -21.98 -12.70 -38.99
N GLY A 78 -22.33 -12.15 -40.15
CA GLY A 78 -22.80 -12.93 -41.31
C GLY A 78 -24.25 -13.42 -41.19
N VAL A 79 -24.97 -13.03 -40.13
CA VAL A 79 -26.34 -13.49 -39.84
C VAL A 79 -27.31 -12.31 -39.93
N GLN A 80 -28.43 -12.50 -40.65
CA GLN A 80 -29.49 -11.49 -40.72
C GLN A 80 -30.17 -11.32 -39.36
N SER A 81 -30.26 -10.07 -38.89
CA SER A 81 -30.97 -9.68 -37.67
C SER A 81 -32.24 -8.89 -38.01
N SER A 82 -33.25 -8.99 -37.14
CA SER A 82 -34.50 -8.24 -37.28
C SER A 82 -34.39 -6.78 -36.83
N SER A 83 -33.39 -6.47 -36.00
CA SER A 83 -33.08 -5.12 -35.51
C SER A 83 -31.59 -5.02 -35.20
N ASP A 84 -31.00 -3.87 -35.52
CA ASP A 84 -29.60 -3.59 -35.22
C ASP A 84 -29.49 -2.80 -33.90
N PRO A 85 -28.67 -3.25 -32.93
CA PRO A 85 -28.49 -2.55 -31.66
C PRO A 85 -27.67 -1.26 -31.84
N PRO A 86 -27.82 -0.24 -30.96
CA PRO A 86 -26.98 0.96 -31.00
C PRO A 86 -25.48 0.66 -30.90
N THR A 87 -24.65 1.51 -31.50
CA THR A 87 -23.17 1.38 -31.45
C THR A 87 -22.51 2.68 -30.93
N PRO A 88 -22.76 3.05 -29.67
CA PRO A 88 -22.32 4.33 -29.10
C PRO A 88 -20.80 4.53 -29.02
N HIS A 89 -20.01 3.50 -28.72
CA HIS A 89 -18.54 3.59 -28.67
C HIS A 89 -17.94 3.75 -30.07
N TYR A 90 -18.42 2.98 -31.05
CA TYR A 90 -18.05 3.16 -32.46
C TYR A 90 -18.39 4.58 -32.94
N ASN A 91 -19.60 5.06 -32.63
CA ASN A 91 -20.08 6.38 -33.01
C ASN A 91 -19.18 7.48 -32.42
N SER A 92 -18.84 7.37 -31.14
CA SER A 92 -17.96 8.31 -30.43
C SER A 92 -16.53 8.27 -30.95
N SER A 93 -16.03 7.09 -31.34
CA SER A 93 -14.73 6.94 -32.00
C SER A 93 -14.66 7.72 -33.32
N VAL A 94 -15.70 7.66 -34.15
CA VAL A 94 -15.76 8.39 -35.43
C VAL A 94 -15.90 9.90 -35.20
N LEU A 95 -16.79 10.31 -34.28
CA LEU A 95 -16.96 11.72 -33.89
C LEU A 95 -15.67 12.35 -33.36
N GLY A 96 -14.91 11.59 -32.57
CA GLY A 96 -13.62 12.01 -32.03
C GLY A 96 -12.55 12.34 -33.09
N ASP A 97 -12.73 11.88 -34.34
CA ASP A 97 -11.84 12.22 -35.46
C ASP A 97 -12.36 13.40 -36.30
N LEU A 98 -13.64 13.76 -36.19
CA LEU A 98 -14.26 14.87 -36.92
C LEU A 98 -14.04 16.22 -36.25
N LEU A 99 -13.91 16.23 -34.91
CA LEU A 99 -13.92 17.42 -34.07
C LEU A 99 -12.56 17.98 -33.57
N PRO A 100 -11.37 17.34 -33.76
CA PRO A 100 -10.11 17.86 -33.18
C PRO A 100 -9.79 19.32 -33.52
N ARG A 101 -10.07 19.78 -34.74
CA ARG A 101 -9.83 21.18 -35.15
C ARG A 101 -10.74 22.16 -34.39
N ALA A 102 -12.02 21.80 -34.21
CA ALA A 102 -12.97 22.62 -33.47
C ALA A 102 -12.60 22.67 -31.97
N HIS A 103 -12.18 21.52 -31.41
CA HIS A 103 -11.69 21.45 -30.03
C HIS A 103 -10.43 22.30 -29.81
N LEU A 104 -9.49 22.29 -30.75
CA LEU A 104 -8.30 23.14 -30.69
C LEU A 104 -8.67 24.63 -30.71
N GLN A 105 -9.54 25.04 -31.64
CA GLN A 105 -10.02 26.42 -31.72
C GLN A 105 -10.72 26.86 -30.42
N PHE A 106 -11.56 26.00 -29.85
CA PHE A 106 -12.22 26.24 -28.57
C PHE A 106 -11.20 26.42 -27.43
N LEU A 107 -10.25 25.49 -27.28
CA LEU A 107 -9.22 25.58 -26.22
C LEU A 107 -8.31 26.80 -26.41
N SER A 108 -7.94 27.15 -27.65
CA SER A 108 -7.16 28.37 -27.94
C SER A 108 -7.94 29.62 -27.56
N ALA A 109 -9.24 29.68 -27.85
CA ALA A 109 -10.09 30.80 -27.46
C ALA A 109 -10.18 30.93 -25.93
N VAL A 110 -10.41 29.84 -25.20
CA VAL A 110 -10.46 29.85 -23.73
C VAL A 110 -9.09 30.21 -23.13
N SER A 111 -8.02 29.62 -23.65
CA SER A 111 -6.65 29.91 -23.19
C SER A 111 -6.25 31.37 -23.40
N SER A 112 -6.74 32.03 -24.45
CA SER A 112 -6.49 33.46 -24.69
C SER A 112 -7.16 34.37 -23.64
N GLN A 113 -8.19 33.89 -22.95
CA GLN A 113 -8.94 34.65 -21.95
C GLN A 113 -8.39 34.50 -20.52
N CYS A 114 -7.56 33.49 -20.26
CA CYS A 114 -6.96 33.22 -18.97
C CYS A 114 -5.46 32.94 -19.13
N SER A 115 -4.62 33.88 -18.71
CA SER A 115 -3.16 33.78 -18.85
C SER A 115 -2.57 32.59 -18.10
N ALA A 116 -3.14 32.21 -16.96
CA ALA A 116 -2.71 31.09 -16.14
C ALA A 116 -3.21 29.71 -16.63
N PHE A 117 -4.01 29.66 -17.72
CA PHE A 117 -4.64 28.44 -18.20
C PHE A 117 -3.62 27.35 -18.53
N THR A 118 -2.58 27.69 -19.31
CA THR A 118 -1.54 26.74 -19.75
C THR A 118 -0.83 26.11 -18.56
N ASP A 119 -0.39 26.93 -17.61
CA ASP A 119 0.34 26.47 -16.43
C ASP A 119 -0.57 25.66 -15.49
N GLY A 120 -1.82 26.10 -15.27
CA GLY A 120 -2.79 25.37 -14.45
C GLY A 120 -3.11 23.99 -15.02
N VAL A 121 -3.30 23.90 -16.34
CA VAL A 121 -3.48 22.63 -17.05
C VAL A 121 -2.23 21.76 -16.99
N ALA A 122 -1.03 22.34 -17.11
CA ALA A 122 0.23 21.60 -17.00
C ALA A 122 0.37 20.97 -15.61
N LEU A 123 0.06 21.70 -14.54
CA LEU A 123 0.06 21.16 -13.18
C LEU A 123 -0.95 20.01 -13.01
N LEU A 124 -2.16 20.13 -13.57
CA LEU A 124 -3.15 19.06 -13.51
C LEU A 124 -2.68 17.81 -14.29
N LYS A 125 -2.00 17.99 -15.44
CA LYS A 125 -1.38 16.89 -16.19
C LYS A 125 -0.29 16.20 -15.39
N VAL A 126 0.58 16.94 -14.72
CA VAL A 126 1.60 16.37 -13.82
C VAL A 126 0.93 15.57 -12.70
N TRP A 127 -0.10 16.13 -12.06
CA TRP A 127 -0.85 15.45 -11.00
C TRP A 127 -1.47 14.12 -11.47
N LEU A 128 -2.06 14.09 -12.67
CA LEU A 128 -2.61 12.89 -13.31
C LEU A 128 -1.52 11.86 -13.62
N HIS A 129 -0.39 12.33 -14.14
CA HIS A 129 0.74 11.49 -14.51
C HIS A 129 1.33 10.77 -13.29
N GLN A 130 1.53 11.48 -12.18
CA GLN A 130 2.02 10.87 -10.95
C GLN A 130 1.10 9.75 -10.43
N ARG A 131 -0.19 9.78 -10.77
CA ARG A 131 -1.21 8.78 -10.38
C ARG A 131 -1.47 7.72 -11.45
N GLN A 132 -0.77 7.77 -12.57
CA GLN A 132 -0.96 6.88 -13.72
C GLN A 132 -2.39 6.90 -14.28
N LEU A 133 -3.02 8.08 -14.29
CA LEU A 133 -4.41 8.28 -14.75
C LEU A 133 -4.50 8.95 -16.13
N ASP A 134 -3.38 9.34 -16.74
CA ASP A 134 -3.29 10.14 -17.97
C ASP A 134 -3.10 9.34 -19.26
N GLN A 135 -2.84 8.03 -19.17
CA GLN A 135 -2.50 7.16 -20.32
C GLN A 135 -3.42 5.95 -20.43
N GLY A 136 -3.60 5.44 -21.65
CA GLY A 136 -4.36 4.21 -21.94
C GLY A 136 -5.84 4.42 -22.26
N THR A 137 -6.53 3.33 -22.62
CA THR A 137 -7.98 3.36 -22.92
C THR A 137 -8.79 3.77 -21.70
N GLY A 138 -9.70 4.73 -21.86
CA GLY A 138 -10.56 5.21 -20.77
C GLY A 138 -9.88 6.10 -19.73
N CYS A 139 -8.63 6.53 -19.96
CA CYS A 139 -7.90 7.40 -19.04
C CYS A 139 -8.47 8.82 -18.96
N PHE A 140 -8.13 9.55 -17.89
CA PHE A 140 -8.37 10.98 -17.80
C PHE A 140 -7.20 11.73 -18.46
N SER A 141 -7.19 11.72 -19.80
CA SER A 141 -6.09 12.27 -20.60
C SER A 141 -5.83 13.75 -20.35
N GLY A 142 -4.64 14.21 -20.74
CA GLY A 142 -4.31 15.64 -20.72
C GLY A 142 -5.26 16.52 -21.55
N PHE A 143 -5.95 15.95 -22.54
CA PHE A 143 -7.01 16.64 -23.28
C PHE A 143 -8.25 16.86 -22.42
N LEU A 144 -8.72 15.82 -21.71
CA LEU A 144 -9.84 15.92 -20.77
C LEU A 144 -9.54 16.91 -19.63
N ALA A 145 -8.29 16.93 -19.14
CA ALA A 145 -7.84 17.93 -18.19
C ALA A 145 -7.99 19.37 -18.72
N SER A 146 -7.57 19.63 -19.96
CA SER A 146 -7.76 20.94 -20.59
C SER A 146 -9.24 21.30 -20.77
N MET A 147 -10.06 20.35 -21.20
CA MET A 147 -11.49 20.56 -21.36
C MET A 147 -12.21 20.79 -20.03
N LEU A 148 -11.81 20.12 -18.96
CA LEU A 148 -12.35 20.34 -17.62
C LEU A 148 -12.07 21.76 -17.13
N VAL A 149 -10.81 22.23 -17.21
CA VAL A 149 -10.47 23.60 -16.81
C VAL A 149 -11.24 24.62 -17.66
N ALA A 150 -11.40 24.36 -18.95
CA ALA A 150 -12.21 25.19 -19.84
C ALA A 150 -13.70 25.19 -19.44
N TYR A 151 -14.26 24.04 -19.06
CA TYR A 151 -15.62 23.94 -18.53
C TYR A 151 -15.80 24.79 -17.26
N LEU A 152 -14.86 24.70 -16.32
CA LEU A 152 -14.93 25.46 -15.08
C LEU A 152 -14.84 26.97 -15.32
N LEU A 153 -14.01 27.43 -16.27
CA LEU A 153 -13.92 28.84 -16.65
C LEU A 153 -15.20 29.33 -17.32
N THR A 154 -15.69 28.57 -18.31
CA THR A 154 -16.87 28.95 -19.10
C THR A 154 -18.18 28.92 -18.32
N THR A 155 -18.25 28.13 -17.24
CA THR A 155 -19.36 28.10 -16.28
C THR A 155 -19.15 29.02 -15.08
N HIS A 156 -18.09 29.83 -15.09
CA HIS A 156 -17.74 30.77 -14.00
C HIS A 156 -17.56 30.11 -12.62
N ARG A 157 -17.25 28.81 -12.58
CA ARG A 157 -16.86 28.10 -11.35
C ARG A 157 -15.44 28.45 -10.91
N ILE A 158 -14.60 28.88 -11.86
CA ILE A 158 -13.29 29.47 -11.61
C ILE A 158 -13.16 30.78 -12.41
N SER A 159 -12.30 31.69 -11.96
CA SER A 159 -12.14 33.03 -12.55
C SER A 159 -10.87 33.12 -13.38
N ASN A 160 -10.90 33.92 -14.45
CA ASN A 160 -9.77 34.15 -15.35
C ASN A 160 -8.57 34.82 -14.65
N ASN A 161 -8.79 35.46 -13.49
CA ASN A 161 -7.77 36.14 -12.70
C ASN A 161 -7.06 35.19 -11.70
N MET A 162 -7.46 33.92 -11.62
CA MET A 162 -6.86 32.96 -10.71
C MET A 162 -5.45 32.56 -11.14
N THR A 163 -4.59 32.27 -10.18
CA THR A 163 -3.25 31.71 -10.43
C THR A 163 -3.32 30.25 -10.87
N ALA A 164 -2.26 29.72 -11.49
CA ALA A 164 -2.18 28.32 -11.90
C ALA A 164 -2.46 27.34 -10.75
N TYR A 165 -1.94 27.67 -9.55
CA TYR A 165 -2.21 26.92 -8.32
C TYR A 165 -3.70 26.91 -7.96
N GLN A 166 -4.37 28.08 -8.01
CA GLN A 166 -5.80 28.17 -7.73
C GLN A 166 -6.63 27.41 -8.77
N LEU A 167 -6.24 27.43 -10.05
CA LEU A 167 -6.90 26.64 -11.10
C LEU A 167 -6.79 25.14 -10.82
N LEU A 168 -5.59 24.65 -10.47
CA LEU A 168 -5.37 23.26 -10.07
C LEU A 168 -6.25 22.89 -8.86
N ARG A 169 -6.15 23.64 -7.77
CA ARG A 169 -6.87 23.36 -6.52
C ARG A 169 -8.38 23.32 -6.72
N ASN A 170 -8.94 24.28 -7.46
CA ASN A 170 -10.38 24.29 -7.76
C ASN A 170 -10.79 23.15 -8.71
N SER A 171 -9.93 22.76 -9.66
CA SER A 171 -10.20 21.60 -10.52
C SER A 171 -10.25 20.30 -9.73
N LEU A 172 -9.35 20.12 -8.77
CA LEU A 172 -9.35 18.96 -7.87
C LEU A 172 -10.54 18.99 -6.91
N ASN A 173 -10.90 20.15 -6.36
CA ASN A 173 -12.10 20.30 -5.55
C ASN A 173 -13.38 19.94 -6.33
N PHE A 174 -13.45 20.33 -7.61
CA PHE A 174 -14.56 19.93 -8.48
C PHE A 174 -14.60 18.42 -8.69
N LEU A 175 -13.46 17.79 -9.02
CA LEU A 175 -13.37 16.34 -9.20
C LEU A 175 -13.72 15.55 -7.93
N ALA A 176 -13.32 16.07 -6.76
CA ALA A 176 -13.60 15.47 -5.47
C ALA A 176 -15.10 15.50 -5.10
N SER A 177 -15.82 16.54 -5.51
CA SER A 177 -17.21 16.81 -5.08
C SER A 177 -18.28 16.48 -6.11
N THR A 178 -17.92 16.42 -7.40
CA THR A 178 -18.87 16.18 -8.49
C THR A 178 -18.79 14.74 -8.95
N ASP A 179 -19.92 14.09 -9.17
CA ASP A 179 -19.97 12.70 -9.65
C ASP A 179 -20.47 12.62 -11.10
N LEU A 180 -19.54 12.53 -12.06
CA LEU A 180 -19.88 12.43 -13.48
C LEU A 180 -20.48 11.08 -13.91
N THR A 181 -20.52 10.09 -13.01
CA THR A 181 -21.25 8.82 -13.25
C THR A 181 -22.76 8.94 -13.05
N VAL A 182 -23.21 10.05 -12.43
CA VAL A 182 -24.62 10.33 -12.15
C VAL A 182 -25.03 11.67 -12.76
N ASN A 183 -24.23 12.71 -12.51
CA ASN A 183 -24.49 14.08 -12.93
C ASN A 183 -23.50 14.47 -14.02
N GLY A 184 -23.80 14.06 -15.24
CA GLY A 184 -22.99 14.37 -16.41
C GLY A 184 -22.91 15.88 -16.67
N ILE A 185 -21.80 16.33 -17.26
CA ILE A 185 -21.60 17.76 -17.60
C ILE A 185 -21.47 17.96 -19.10
N SER A 186 -21.74 19.18 -19.57
CA SER A 186 -21.64 19.56 -20.98
C SER A 186 -20.96 20.92 -21.15
N LEU A 187 -20.12 21.03 -22.17
CA LEU A 187 -19.55 22.29 -22.66
C LEU A 187 -20.42 23.00 -23.71
N ALA A 188 -21.46 22.34 -24.22
CA ALA A 188 -22.37 22.92 -25.20
C ALA A 188 -23.30 23.95 -24.53
N LYS A 189 -23.25 25.21 -25.00
CA LYS A 189 -24.12 26.30 -24.49
C LYS A 189 -25.50 26.28 -25.14
N ASP A 190 -25.52 26.13 -26.47
CA ASP A 190 -26.73 26.08 -27.29
C ASP A 190 -26.63 24.87 -28.24
N PRO A 191 -26.82 23.64 -27.73
CA PRO A 191 -26.79 22.45 -28.58
C PRO A 191 -27.91 22.54 -29.63
N ASP A 192 -27.63 22.09 -30.84
CA ASP A 192 -28.66 22.02 -31.89
C ASP A 192 -29.73 20.98 -31.52
N SER A 193 -30.92 21.11 -32.10
CA SER A 193 -32.07 20.21 -31.82
C SER A 193 -31.81 18.71 -32.05
N SER A 194 -30.71 18.35 -32.72
CA SER A 194 -30.34 16.96 -32.99
C SER A 194 -29.26 16.40 -32.06
N ALA A 195 -28.75 17.21 -31.13
CA ALA A 195 -27.79 16.78 -30.12
C ALA A 195 -28.46 15.88 -29.07
N PRO A 196 -27.77 14.83 -28.59
CA PRO A 196 -28.28 13.98 -27.53
C PRO A 196 -28.38 14.74 -26.21
N SER A 197 -29.42 14.44 -25.44
CA SER A 197 -29.54 14.88 -24.05
C SER A 197 -28.54 14.16 -23.15
N LEU A 198 -28.28 14.73 -21.97
CA LEU A 198 -27.42 14.08 -20.96
C LEU A 198 -27.98 12.72 -20.52
N ALA A 199 -29.32 12.58 -20.44
CA ALA A 199 -29.96 11.31 -20.12
C ALA A 199 -29.70 10.24 -21.18
N GLU A 200 -29.72 10.63 -22.47
CA GLU A 200 -29.39 9.71 -23.56
C GLU A 200 -27.92 9.31 -23.54
N PHE A 201 -27.00 10.21 -23.19
CA PHE A 201 -25.60 9.84 -22.95
C PHE A 201 -25.44 8.86 -21.78
N HIS A 202 -26.11 9.10 -20.64
CA HIS A 202 -26.06 8.20 -19.47
C HIS A 202 -26.69 6.84 -19.75
N SER A 203 -27.62 6.75 -20.70
CA SER A 203 -28.16 5.45 -21.14
C SER A 203 -27.14 4.58 -21.88
N ALA A 204 -26.06 5.19 -22.40
CA ALA A 204 -25.05 4.52 -23.21
C ALA A 204 -23.66 4.44 -22.56
N PHE A 205 -23.32 5.35 -21.64
CA PHE A 205 -21.97 5.48 -21.08
C PHE A 205 -22.00 5.61 -19.55
N GLN A 206 -20.96 5.07 -18.90
CA GLN A 206 -20.83 5.12 -17.43
C GLN A 206 -20.38 6.49 -16.89
N VAL A 207 -19.73 7.31 -17.72
CA VAL A 207 -19.23 8.64 -17.36
C VAL A 207 -19.55 9.59 -18.50
N VAL A 208 -20.15 10.74 -18.19
CA VAL A 208 -20.61 11.70 -19.21
C VAL A 208 -19.94 13.06 -19.04
N PHE A 209 -19.11 13.40 -20.03
CA PHE A 209 -18.57 14.75 -20.24
C PHE A 209 -18.69 15.11 -21.72
N VAL A 210 -19.70 15.91 -22.04
CA VAL A 210 -20.04 16.29 -23.42
C VAL A 210 -19.20 17.47 -23.88
N ASP A 211 -18.70 17.37 -25.11
CA ASP A 211 -17.86 18.36 -25.76
C ASP A 211 -18.61 19.65 -26.15
N PRO A 212 -17.91 20.72 -26.62
CA PRO A 212 -18.56 21.96 -27.03
C PRO A 212 -19.58 21.82 -28.18
N SER A 213 -19.47 20.78 -29.01
CA SER A 213 -20.44 20.53 -30.08
C SER A 213 -21.79 20.02 -29.58
N GLY A 214 -21.82 19.40 -28.39
CA GLY A 214 -23.01 18.74 -27.85
C GLY A 214 -23.20 17.29 -28.31
N HIS A 215 -22.44 16.81 -29.31
CA HIS A 215 -22.63 15.49 -29.91
C HIS A 215 -21.69 14.41 -29.40
N LEU A 216 -20.52 14.77 -28.85
CA LEU A 216 -19.51 13.80 -28.44
C LEU A 216 -19.40 13.73 -26.91
N ASN A 217 -19.56 12.53 -26.35
CA ASN A 217 -19.09 12.23 -25.01
C ASN A 217 -17.59 11.95 -25.04
N MET A 218 -16.80 12.87 -24.48
CA MET A 218 -15.33 12.76 -24.44
C MET A 218 -14.85 11.67 -23.47
N CYS A 219 -15.72 11.23 -22.55
CA CYS A 219 -15.47 10.14 -21.59
C CYS A 219 -16.08 8.80 -22.05
N SER A 220 -16.36 8.63 -23.34
CA SER A 220 -17.04 7.44 -23.87
C SER A 220 -16.40 6.11 -23.44
N ASP A 221 -15.07 6.02 -23.41
CA ASP A 221 -14.35 4.79 -23.02
C ASP A 221 -14.01 4.73 -21.52
N MET A 222 -14.38 5.73 -20.72
CA MET A 222 -14.04 5.81 -19.30
C MET A 222 -14.98 4.96 -18.46
N THR A 223 -14.42 4.06 -17.65
CA THR A 223 -15.21 3.26 -16.72
C THR A 223 -15.59 4.09 -15.49
N ALA A 224 -16.68 3.71 -14.83
CA ALA A 224 -17.06 4.26 -13.53
C ALA A 224 -15.93 4.08 -12.50
N CYS A 225 -15.23 2.94 -12.50
CA CYS A 225 -14.10 2.70 -11.59
C CYS A 225 -12.94 3.67 -11.83
N THR A 226 -12.58 3.97 -13.08
CA THR A 226 -11.53 4.96 -13.39
C THR A 226 -11.92 6.36 -12.89
N TYR A 227 -13.17 6.77 -13.10
CA TYR A 227 -13.64 8.07 -12.60
C TYR A 227 -13.72 8.12 -11.08
N LYS A 228 -14.16 7.05 -10.42
CA LYS A 228 -14.16 6.95 -8.94
C LYS A 228 -12.75 6.96 -8.36
N GLN A 229 -11.77 6.37 -9.05
CA GLN A 229 -10.36 6.49 -8.69
C GLN A 229 -9.87 7.94 -8.79
N LEU A 230 -10.20 8.64 -9.89
CA LEU A 230 -9.88 10.06 -10.06
C LEU A 230 -10.49 10.92 -8.95
N GLN A 231 -11.76 10.70 -8.63
CA GLN A 231 -12.48 11.39 -7.56
C GLN A 231 -11.84 11.12 -6.19
N HIS A 232 -11.55 9.86 -5.87
CA HIS A 232 -10.88 9.49 -4.62
C HIS A 232 -9.51 10.15 -4.47
N GLU A 233 -8.69 10.12 -5.53
CA GLU A 233 -7.37 10.76 -5.53
C GLU A 233 -7.47 12.28 -5.39
N ALA A 234 -8.48 12.91 -6.00
CA ALA A 234 -8.73 14.34 -5.85
C ALA A 234 -9.13 14.69 -4.41
N SER A 235 -10.01 13.89 -3.79
CA SER A 235 -10.39 14.05 -2.38
C SER A 235 -9.20 13.93 -1.43
N LEU A 236 -8.35 12.92 -1.61
CA LEU A 236 -7.11 12.76 -0.81
C LEU A 236 -6.16 13.93 -1.02
N SER A 237 -6.01 14.39 -2.26
CA SER A 237 -5.14 15.51 -2.56
C SER A 237 -5.58 16.79 -1.84
N MET A 238 -6.88 17.04 -1.75
CA MET A 238 -7.43 18.18 -1.01
C MET A 238 -7.12 18.08 0.50
N GLN A 239 -7.21 16.88 1.09
CA GLN A 239 -6.85 16.66 2.49
C GLN A 239 -5.37 16.95 2.76
N PHE A 240 -4.47 16.45 1.90
CA PHE A 240 -3.03 16.69 2.06
C PHE A 240 -2.60 18.13 1.79
N TRP A 241 -3.36 18.87 0.97
CA TRP A 241 -3.09 20.29 0.73
C TRP A 241 -3.35 21.17 1.94
N ASP A 242 -4.29 20.76 2.78
CA ASP A 242 -4.70 21.52 3.96
C ASP A 242 -3.94 21.09 5.23
N GLU A 243 -3.11 20.05 5.13
CA GLU A 243 -2.29 19.52 6.22
C GLU A 243 -0.95 20.29 6.34
N PRO A 244 -0.74 21.09 7.40
CA PRO A 244 0.46 21.95 7.52
C PRO A 244 1.76 21.16 7.73
N THR A 245 1.67 19.88 8.12
CA THR A 245 2.84 19.02 8.38
C THR A 245 3.36 18.31 7.13
N VAL A 246 2.65 18.41 6.00
CA VAL A 246 2.98 17.73 4.74
C VAL A 246 3.48 18.73 3.71
N ASP A 247 4.56 18.40 2.99
CA ASP A 247 4.94 19.12 1.77
C ASP A 247 3.98 18.71 0.63
N GLY A 248 2.82 19.36 0.58
CA GLY A 248 1.78 19.07 -0.40
C GLY A 248 2.26 19.21 -1.86
N PHE A 249 3.22 20.10 -2.14
CA PHE A 249 3.74 20.27 -3.50
C PHE A 249 4.54 19.03 -3.94
N HIS A 250 5.54 18.64 -3.15
CA HIS A 250 6.36 17.47 -3.46
C HIS A 250 5.53 16.18 -3.46
N CYS A 251 4.69 16.03 -2.44
CA CYS A 251 3.81 14.89 -2.24
C CYS A 251 2.86 14.66 -3.43
N LEU A 252 2.27 15.74 -3.97
CA LEU A 252 1.20 15.61 -4.97
C LEU A 252 1.67 15.71 -6.41
N LEU A 253 2.77 16.40 -6.68
CA LEU A 253 3.26 16.69 -8.04
C LEU A 253 4.61 16.01 -8.37
N MET A 254 5.39 15.61 -7.35
CA MET A 254 6.74 15.06 -7.54
C MET A 254 6.86 13.59 -7.15
N THR A 255 5.83 13.00 -6.52
CA THR A 255 5.87 11.62 -6.00
C THR A 255 5.04 10.67 -6.87
N PRO A 256 5.66 9.69 -7.57
CA PRO A 256 4.95 8.70 -8.35
C PRO A 256 4.19 7.69 -7.47
N LYS A 257 2.91 7.47 -7.79
CA LYS A 257 1.98 6.55 -7.15
C LYS A 257 1.59 5.39 -8.08
N PRO A 258 2.49 4.40 -8.30
CA PRO A 258 2.11 3.22 -9.05
C PRO A 258 1.05 2.41 -8.28
N MET A 259 0.22 1.66 -9.02
CA MET A 259 -0.83 0.81 -8.44
C MET A 259 -0.32 -0.07 -7.30
N ILE A 260 0.85 -0.70 -7.45
CA ILE A 260 1.39 -1.64 -6.46
C ILE A 260 1.77 -1.01 -5.11
N ARG A 261 1.99 0.32 -5.07
CA ARG A 261 2.21 1.06 -3.82
C ARG A 261 0.94 1.76 -3.33
N THR A 262 -0.11 1.82 -4.16
CA THR A 262 -1.36 2.52 -3.85
C THR A 262 -2.44 1.57 -3.35
N SER A 263 -2.54 0.38 -3.95
CA SER A 263 -3.51 -0.65 -3.60
C SER A 263 -2.95 -1.60 -2.55
N ASP A 264 -3.79 -2.05 -1.63
CA ASP A 264 -3.43 -3.02 -0.58
C ASP A 264 -3.31 -4.43 -1.15
N HIS A 265 -4.22 -4.80 -2.06
CA HIS A 265 -4.13 -6.04 -2.85
C HIS A 265 -4.15 -5.72 -4.33
N VAL A 266 -3.34 -6.43 -5.11
CA VAL A 266 -3.36 -6.34 -6.57
C VAL A 266 -3.54 -7.73 -7.17
N PHE A 267 -4.50 -7.87 -8.07
CA PHE A 267 -4.79 -9.09 -8.82
C PHE A 267 -4.49 -8.88 -10.30
N GLN A 268 -4.01 -9.89 -11.00
CA GLN A 268 -3.76 -9.85 -12.43
C GLN A 268 -4.51 -10.97 -13.13
N LEU A 269 -5.21 -10.61 -14.21
CA LEU A 269 -5.71 -11.57 -15.18
C LEU A 269 -4.64 -11.77 -16.25
N CYS A 270 -3.96 -12.91 -16.23
CA CYS A 270 -2.81 -13.18 -17.10
C CYS A 270 -3.21 -13.73 -18.47
N ASP A 271 -4.26 -14.54 -18.55
CA ASP A 271 -4.72 -15.14 -19.80
C ASP A 271 -5.96 -14.42 -20.34
N LEU A 272 -5.73 -13.26 -20.98
CA LEU A 272 -6.80 -12.40 -21.46
C LEU A 272 -7.71 -13.06 -22.50
N VAL A 273 -7.25 -14.13 -23.18
CA VAL A 273 -8.08 -14.88 -24.14
C VAL A 273 -9.34 -15.45 -23.47
N LYS A 274 -9.28 -15.76 -22.17
CA LYS A 274 -10.43 -16.25 -21.39
C LYS A 274 -11.59 -15.25 -21.31
N LEU A 275 -11.35 -13.96 -21.57
CA LEU A 275 -12.44 -12.98 -21.64
C LEU A 275 -13.37 -13.22 -22.85
N GLN A 276 -12.93 -13.97 -23.87
CA GLN A 276 -13.82 -14.39 -24.96
C GLN A 276 -14.94 -15.33 -24.49
N SER A 277 -14.64 -16.27 -23.58
CA SER A 277 -15.68 -17.10 -22.95
C SER A 277 -16.58 -16.27 -22.05
N THR A 278 -16.03 -15.29 -21.33
CA THR A 278 -16.83 -14.32 -20.56
C THR A 278 -17.84 -13.60 -21.45
N CYS A 279 -17.41 -13.06 -22.61
CA CYS A 279 -18.31 -12.40 -23.54
C CYS A 279 -19.43 -13.32 -24.04
N LYS A 280 -19.13 -14.59 -24.32
CA LYS A 280 -20.14 -15.58 -24.75
C LYS A 280 -21.14 -15.87 -23.63
N LYS A 281 -20.65 -16.13 -22.42
CA LYS A 281 -21.49 -16.44 -21.25
C LYS A 281 -22.42 -15.30 -20.87
N GLN A 282 -21.93 -14.07 -20.97
CA GLN A 282 -22.67 -12.85 -20.63
C GLN A 282 -23.44 -12.26 -21.83
N ASN A 283 -23.50 -12.95 -22.97
CA ASN A 283 -24.20 -12.51 -24.19
C ASN A 283 -23.77 -11.11 -24.70
N LEU A 284 -22.48 -10.77 -24.60
CA LEU A 284 -21.92 -9.44 -24.92
C LEU A 284 -21.65 -9.24 -26.43
N LEU A 285 -22.47 -9.82 -27.31
CA LEU A 285 -22.26 -9.71 -28.75
C LEU A 285 -22.41 -8.26 -29.23
N ASN A 286 -23.38 -7.53 -28.68
CA ASN A 286 -23.63 -6.13 -29.03
C ASN A 286 -22.43 -5.25 -28.64
N ASP A 287 -21.89 -5.44 -27.43
CA ASP A 287 -20.69 -4.73 -26.95
C ASP A 287 -19.46 -5.07 -27.81
N LEU A 288 -19.32 -6.33 -28.20
CA LEU A 288 -18.26 -6.75 -29.11
C LEU A 288 -18.38 -6.07 -30.48
N MET A 289 -19.59 -5.93 -31.03
CA MET A 289 -19.81 -5.20 -32.27
C MET A 289 -19.41 -3.73 -32.13
N ASP A 290 -19.87 -3.08 -31.07
CA ASP A 290 -19.62 -1.66 -30.81
C ASP A 290 -18.12 -1.37 -30.59
N LEU A 291 -17.43 -2.29 -29.89
CA LEU A 291 -16.00 -2.20 -29.59
C LEU A 291 -15.11 -2.95 -30.61
N SER A 292 -15.66 -3.29 -31.78
CA SER A 292 -14.91 -3.89 -32.91
C SER A 292 -14.14 -5.16 -32.56
N GLY A 293 -14.77 -6.04 -31.78
CA GLY A 293 -14.22 -7.33 -31.34
C GLY A 293 -13.25 -7.24 -30.18
N ASN A 294 -13.14 -6.07 -29.52
CA ASN A 294 -12.32 -5.92 -28.32
C ASN A 294 -12.99 -6.57 -27.11
N TYR A 295 -12.81 -7.88 -26.98
CA TYR A 295 -13.37 -8.67 -25.89
C TYR A 295 -12.85 -8.25 -24.50
N ILE A 296 -11.69 -7.56 -24.42
CA ILE A 296 -11.17 -7.07 -23.14
C ILE A 296 -12.04 -5.91 -22.65
N GLN A 297 -12.26 -4.91 -23.51
CA GLN A 297 -13.08 -3.75 -23.17
C GLN A 297 -14.57 -4.12 -23.04
N ALA A 298 -15.07 -5.07 -23.84
CA ALA A 298 -16.45 -5.54 -23.73
C ALA A 298 -16.71 -6.25 -22.39
N ALA A 299 -15.80 -7.11 -21.94
CA ALA A 299 -15.98 -7.86 -20.69
C ALA A 299 -15.64 -7.05 -19.42
N LEU A 300 -14.80 -6.00 -19.53
CA LEU A 300 -14.28 -5.24 -18.39
C LEU A 300 -15.39 -4.63 -17.50
N PRO A 301 -16.41 -3.92 -18.03
CA PRO A 301 -17.48 -3.35 -17.20
C PRO A 301 -18.21 -4.41 -16.37
N PHE A 302 -18.48 -5.59 -16.97
CA PHE A 302 -19.08 -6.71 -16.26
C PHE A 302 -18.19 -7.22 -15.13
N VAL A 303 -16.90 -7.45 -15.41
CA VAL A 303 -15.93 -7.90 -14.40
C VAL A 303 -15.83 -6.90 -13.25
N LEU A 304 -15.73 -5.60 -13.54
CA LEU A 304 -15.67 -4.56 -12.51
C LEU A 304 -16.93 -4.55 -11.64
N SER A 305 -18.12 -4.63 -12.26
CA SER A 305 -19.40 -4.67 -11.54
C SER A 305 -19.49 -5.91 -10.64
N LEU A 306 -19.13 -7.08 -11.15
CA LEU A 306 -19.10 -8.35 -10.42
C LEU A 306 -18.18 -8.27 -9.19
N LEU A 307 -16.96 -7.76 -9.36
CA LEU A 307 -16.00 -7.62 -8.26
C LEU A 307 -16.46 -6.58 -7.24
N GLN A 308 -17.02 -5.47 -7.67
CA GLN A 308 -17.56 -4.43 -6.79
C GLN A 308 -18.73 -4.96 -5.94
N GLN A 309 -19.63 -5.74 -6.54
CA GLN A 309 -20.76 -6.39 -5.84
C GLN A 309 -20.27 -7.46 -4.86
N GLY A 310 -19.34 -8.32 -5.31
CA GLY A 310 -18.85 -9.44 -4.52
C GLY A 310 -17.97 -9.06 -3.34
N LEU A 311 -17.09 -8.07 -3.51
CA LEU A 311 -16.25 -7.56 -2.42
C LEU A 311 -17.02 -6.60 -1.51
N GLY A 312 -18.05 -5.93 -2.02
CA GLY A 312 -19.00 -5.13 -1.26
C GLY A 312 -18.32 -4.12 -0.33
N GLN A 313 -18.64 -4.20 0.96
CA GLN A 313 -18.14 -3.25 1.96
C GLN A 313 -16.68 -3.46 2.37
N ARG A 314 -16.05 -4.57 1.94
CA ARG A 314 -14.64 -4.92 2.27
C ARG A 314 -13.63 -3.98 1.63
N ILE A 315 -14.04 -3.23 0.61
CA ILE A 315 -13.18 -2.31 -0.12
C ILE A 315 -13.68 -0.87 -0.01
N HIS A 316 -12.75 0.08 0.05
CA HIS A 316 -13.00 1.49 -0.20
C HIS A 316 -13.07 1.81 -1.69
N LEU A 317 -12.21 1.17 -2.49
CA LEU A 317 -12.07 1.46 -3.91
C LEU A 317 -11.60 0.23 -4.69
N LEU A 318 -12.23 0.00 -5.86
CA LEU A 318 -11.76 -0.92 -6.90
C LEU A 318 -11.16 -0.10 -8.05
N THR A 319 -9.94 -0.45 -8.44
CA THR A 319 -9.20 0.18 -9.54
C THR A 319 -8.78 -0.87 -10.57
N HIS A 320 -8.46 -0.44 -11.79
CA HIS A 320 -7.88 -1.32 -12.81
C HIS A 320 -6.76 -0.62 -13.57
N SER A 321 -5.86 -1.41 -14.16
CA SER A 321 -4.72 -0.88 -14.89
C SER A 321 -5.19 -0.17 -16.16
N LEU A 322 -4.61 1.00 -16.40
CA LEU A 322 -4.69 1.73 -17.66
C LEU A 322 -3.36 1.50 -18.41
N ALA A 323 -3.34 0.49 -19.28
CA ALA A 323 -2.13 0.13 -20.00
C ALA A 323 -1.80 1.18 -21.07
N PRO A 324 -0.52 1.59 -21.20
CA PRO A 324 -0.09 2.44 -22.30
C PRO A 324 -0.40 1.84 -23.68
N ASP A 325 -0.54 2.70 -24.68
CA ASP A 325 -0.80 2.31 -26.05
C ASP A 325 0.36 1.44 -26.58
N LEU A 326 0.05 0.25 -27.09
CA LEU A 326 1.06 -0.62 -27.68
C LEU A 326 1.66 0.02 -28.94
N GLU A 327 2.96 -0.18 -29.13
CA GLU A 327 3.68 0.25 -30.32
C GLU A 327 4.34 -0.92 -31.02
N TRP A 328 4.16 -1.04 -32.34
CA TRP A 328 4.73 -2.11 -33.14
C TRP A 328 5.38 -1.59 -34.42
N SER A 329 6.23 -2.42 -35.04
CA SER A 329 6.92 -2.06 -36.28
C SER A 329 5.92 -1.87 -37.42
N VAL A 330 6.20 -0.91 -38.31
CA VAL A 330 5.43 -0.73 -39.54
C VAL A 330 5.50 -1.92 -40.50
N GLU A 331 6.49 -2.79 -40.32
CA GLU A 331 6.70 -4.02 -41.08
C GLU A 331 5.94 -5.22 -40.48
N SER A 332 5.37 -5.08 -39.29
CA SER A 332 4.72 -6.15 -38.53
C SER A 332 3.20 -5.99 -38.47
N GLU A 333 2.48 -7.10 -38.38
CA GLU A 333 1.05 -7.07 -38.10
C GLU A 333 0.75 -6.48 -36.71
N ALA A 334 -0.43 -5.87 -36.58
CA ALA A 334 -0.88 -5.33 -35.31
C ALA A 334 -0.96 -6.43 -34.22
N PRO A 335 -0.46 -6.19 -33.00
CA PRO A 335 -0.52 -7.14 -31.90
C PRO A 335 -1.94 -7.63 -31.64
N LYS A 336 -2.13 -8.93 -31.45
CA LYS A 336 -3.44 -9.51 -31.08
C LYS A 336 -3.80 -9.13 -29.64
N TYR A 337 -5.09 -9.07 -29.30
CA TYR A 337 -5.54 -8.75 -27.93
C TYR A 337 -4.92 -9.68 -26.88
N LYS A 338 -4.71 -10.96 -27.23
CA LYS A 338 -4.02 -11.94 -26.39
C LYS A 338 -2.56 -11.64 -26.05
N ALA A 339 -1.92 -10.75 -26.82
CA ALA A 339 -0.53 -10.36 -26.62
C ALA A 339 -0.40 -9.09 -25.75
N GLN A 340 -1.52 -8.57 -25.23
CA GLN A 340 -1.51 -7.44 -24.30
C GLN A 340 -1.00 -7.86 -22.91
N PRO A 341 -0.41 -6.92 -22.15
CA PRO A 341 0.02 -7.19 -20.78
C PRO A 341 -1.17 -7.61 -19.88
N PRO A 342 -0.92 -8.32 -18.77
CA PRO A 342 -1.98 -8.72 -17.84
C PRO A 342 -2.82 -7.53 -17.36
N LEU A 343 -4.13 -7.71 -17.33
CA LEU A 343 -5.05 -6.73 -16.78
C LEU A 343 -4.98 -6.78 -15.25
N SER A 344 -4.56 -5.68 -14.62
CA SER A 344 -4.41 -5.62 -13.16
C SER A 344 -5.61 -4.94 -12.51
N PHE A 345 -6.02 -5.43 -11.34
CA PHE A 345 -7.07 -4.88 -10.49
C PHE A 345 -6.50 -4.57 -9.12
N GLY A 346 -6.60 -3.32 -8.69
CA GLY A 346 -6.13 -2.88 -7.37
C GLY A 346 -7.29 -2.68 -6.40
N LEU A 347 -7.18 -3.25 -5.21
CA LEU A 347 -8.14 -3.06 -4.12
C LEU A 347 -7.54 -2.17 -3.03
N LEU A 348 -8.30 -1.13 -2.64
CA LEU A 348 -8.08 -0.44 -1.38
C LEU A 348 -9.05 -1.03 -0.35
N LEU A 349 -8.53 -1.67 0.70
CA LEU A 349 -9.30 -2.47 1.65
C LEU A 349 -9.85 -1.63 2.80
N LYS A 350 -10.90 -2.12 3.44
CA LYS A 350 -11.30 -1.73 4.80
C LYS A 350 -10.81 -2.81 5.75
N PRO A 351 -9.70 -2.61 6.49
CA PRO A 351 -9.05 -3.68 7.25
C PRO A 351 -9.97 -4.43 8.21
N GLU A 352 -10.96 -3.74 8.82
CA GLU A 352 -11.89 -4.36 9.77
C GLU A 352 -12.81 -5.39 9.11
N LEU A 353 -13.20 -5.16 7.85
CA LEU A 353 -14.15 -6.00 7.11
C LEU A 353 -13.44 -6.96 6.16
N ALA A 354 -12.28 -6.58 5.62
CA ALA A 354 -11.56 -7.36 4.61
C ALA A 354 -11.16 -8.76 5.11
N SER A 355 -10.86 -8.89 6.40
CA SER A 355 -10.44 -10.14 7.04
C SER A 355 -11.61 -11.01 7.57
N CYS A 356 -12.86 -10.54 7.46
CA CYS A 356 -14.01 -11.30 7.95
C CYS A 356 -14.24 -12.56 7.10
N ILE A 357 -14.24 -13.73 7.72
CA ILE A 357 -14.50 -15.01 7.02
C ILE A 357 -15.97 -15.24 6.70
N LEU A 358 -16.88 -14.53 7.37
CA LEU A 358 -18.32 -14.71 7.21
C LEU A 358 -18.91 -13.54 6.45
N GLU A 359 -19.56 -13.81 5.33
CA GLU A 359 -20.39 -12.85 4.61
C GLU A 359 -21.83 -13.04 5.05
N LYS A 360 -22.40 -12.06 5.77
CA LYS A 360 -23.81 -12.11 6.20
C LYS A 360 -24.68 -11.49 5.11
N GLY A 361 -25.55 -12.30 4.53
CA GLY A 361 -26.55 -11.88 3.57
C GLY A 361 -27.84 -11.35 4.22
N PRO A 362 -28.85 -11.03 3.41
CA PRO A 362 -30.16 -10.61 3.88
C PRO A 362 -30.94 -11.78 4.52
N ALA A 363 -32.00 -11.45 5.27
CA ALA A 363 -32.92 -12.43 5.84
C ALA A 363 -33.54 -13.33 4.75
N ALA A 364 -33.80 -14.59 5.09
CA ALA A 364 -34.23 -15.61 4.12
C ALA A 364 -35.55 -15.28 3.40
N ASP A 365 -36.41 -14.50 4.06
CA ASP A 365 -37.69 -14.00 3.56
C ASP A 365 -37.58 -12.71 2.74
N ASN A 366 -36.42 -12.06 2.74
CA ASN A 366 -36.18 -10.84 1.99
C ASN A 366 -36.00 -11.15 0.49
N PRO A 367 -36.66 -10.42 -0.44
CA PRO A 367 -36.46 -10.61 -1.88
C PRO A 367 -34.99 -10.55 -2.33
N LYS A 368 -34.16 -9.75 -1.65
CA LYS A 368 -32.71 -9.63 -1.92
C LYS A 368 -31.94 -10.93 -1.64
N ALA A 369 -32.50 -11.89 -0.91
CA ALA A 369 -31.89 -13.21 -0.70
C ALA A 369 -31.77 -14.01 -2.00
N VAL A 370 -32.64 -13.76 -2.98
CA VAL A 370 -32.53 -14.37 -4.31
C VAL A 370 -31.29 -13.87 -5.03
N GLU A 371 -31.07 -12.55 -5.03
CA GLU A 371 -29.88 -11.93 -5.63
C GLU A 371 -28.60 -12.41 -4.95
N PHE A 372 -28.61 -12.53 -3.62
CA PHE A 372 -27.48 -13.07 -2.85
C PHE A 372 -27.16 -14.52 -3.25
N ARG A 373 -28.17 -15.39 -3.34
CA ARG A 373 -27.98 -16.78 -3.80
C ARG A 373 -27.52 -16.86 -5.25
N GLN A 374 -27.98 -15.98 -6.12
CA GLN A 374 -27.52 -15.93 -7.51
C GLN A 374 -26.05 -15.51 -7.60
N LEU A 375 -25.63 -14.51 -6.82
CA LEU A 375 -24.24 -14.06 -6.78
C LEU A 375 -23.30 -15.14 -6.24
N TRP A 376 -23.69 -15.81 -5.15
CA TRP A 376 -22.80 -16.76 -4.46
C TRP A 376 -22.99 -18.21 -4.88
N GLY A 377 -24.03 -18.54 -5.65
CA GLY A 377 -24.29 -19.90 -6.14
C GLY A 377 -24.31 -20.93 -5.03
N SER A 378 -23.57 -22.03 -5.21
CA SER A 378 -23.52 -23.15 -4.27
C SER A 378 -22.85 -22.83 -2.94
N ARG A 379 -22.19 -21.67 -2.78
CA ARG A 379 -21.59 -21.25 -1.51
C ARG A 379 -22.58 -20.55 -0.56
N SER A 380 -23.76 -20.15 -1.04
CA SER A 380 -24.79 -19.57 -0.19
C SER A 380 -25.51 -20.65 0.61
N GLU A 381 -25.57 -20.48 1.93
CA GLU A 381 -26.32 -21.36 2.83
C GLU A 381 -27.11 -20.56 3.87
N LEU A 382 -28.22 -21.14 4.36
CA LEU A 382 -28.99 -20.55 5.44
C LEU A 382 -28.31 -20.80 6.78
N ARG A 383 -28.01 -19.72 7.50
CA ARG A 383 -27.36 -19.79 8.81
C ARG A 383 -28.18 -19.10 9.88
N ARG A 384 -28.36 -19.80 11.01
CA ARG A 384 -28.93 -19.22 12.23
C ARG A 384 -27.82 -18.58 13.08
N PHE A 385 -28.01 -17.33 13.45
CA PHE A 385 -27.07 -16.56 14.27
C PHE A 385 -27.47 -16.58 15.76
N GLN A 386 -26.56 -16.13 16.64
CA GLN A 386 -26.78 -16.11 18.10
C GLN A 386 -27.94 -15.20 18.51
N ASP A 387 -28.24 -14.18 17.69
CA ASP A 387 -29.40 -13.29 17.84
C ASP A 387 -30.74 -13.95 17.42
N GLY A 388 -30.72 -15.22 16.99
CA GLY A 388 -31.88 -15.95 16.50
C GLY A 388 -32.24 -15.67 15.03
N SER A 389 -31.58 -14.70 14.38
CA SER A 389 -31.84 -14.37 12.98
C SER A 389 -31.40 -15.51 12.05
N ILE A 390 -32.19 -15.77 11.01
CA ILE A 390 -31.87 -16.73 9.94
C ILE A 390 -31.68 -15.94 8.67
N THR A 391 -30.45 -15.90 8.17
CA THR A 391 -30.08 -15.16 6.96
C THR A 391 -29.32 -16.06 6.01
N GLU A 392 -29.28 -15.68 4.74
CA GLU A 392 -28.27 -16.23 3.82
C GLU A 392 -26.87 -15.86 4.33
N ALA A 393 -25.90 -16.74 4.11
CA ALA A 393 -24.51 -16.50 4.48
C ALA A 393 -23.53 -17.27 3.58
N VAL A 394 -22.30 -16.76 3.51
CA VAL A 394 -21.17 -17.46 2.89
C VAL A 394 -20.01 -17.52 3.88
N LEU A 395 -19.43 -18.70 4.06
CA LEU A 395 -18.24 -18.90 4.88
C LEU A 395 -17.00 -19.12 4.00
N TRP A 396 -15.95 -18.34 4.27
CA TRP A 396 -14.63 -18.41 3.65
C TRP A 396 -13.63 -19.12 4.58
N GLU A 397 -12.57 -19.65 3.99
CA GLU A 397 -11.50 -20.30 4.74
C GLU A 397 -10.61 -19.23 5.39
N GLY A 398 -10.27 -19.41 6.68
CA GLY A 398 -9.48 -18.42 7.42
C GLY A 398 -9.36 -18.71 8.91
N GLU A 399 -8.64 -19.77 9.27
CA GLU A 399 -8.38 -20.11 10.67
C GLU A 399 -7.43 -19.07 11.31
N SER A 400 -6.32 -18.76 10.62
CA SER A 400 -5.35 -17.75 11.03
C SER A 400 -5.52 -16.40 10.31
N MET A 401 -4.99 -15.33 10.88
CA MET A 401 -4.92 -13.99 10.28
C MET A 401 -4.22 -14.01 8.92
N CYS A 402 -3.20 -14.86 8.75
CA CYS A 402 -2.54 -15.07 7.48
C CYS A 402 -3.52 -15.54 6.40
N GLN A 403 -4.35 -16.54 6.69
CA GLN A 403 -5.35 -17.03 5.75
C GLN A 403 -6.51 -16.04 5.57
N ARG A 404 -6.95 -15.38 6.65
CA ARG A 404 -8.01 -14.36 6.61
C ARG A 404 -7.69 -13.20 5.68
N ARG A 405 -6.41 -12.80 5.58
CA ARG A 405 -5.96 -11.78 4.62
C ARG A 405 -6.15 -12.18 3.15
N LEU A 406 -6.27 -13.48 2.87
CA LEU A 406 -6.50 -14.03 1.53
C LEU A 406 -7.99 -14.22 1.20
N VAL A 407 -8.91 -13.88 2.11
CA VAL A 407 -10.36 -13.92 1.83
C VAL A 407 -10.74 -13.10 0.58
N PRO A 408 -10.24 -11.87 0.36
CA PRO A 408 -10.47 -11.15 -0.89
C PRO A 408 -10.00 -11.92 -2.13
N GLN A 409 -8.88 -12.66 -2.04
CA GLN A 409 -8.41 -13.51 -3.14
C GLN A 409 -9.38 -14.67 -3.41
N GLN A 410 -9.86 -15.33 -2.36
CA GLN A 410 -10.85 -16.41 -2.49
C GLN A 410 -12.14 -15.90 -3.16
N ILE A 411 -12.63 -14.72 -2.75
CA ILE A 411 -13.82 -14.08 -3.33
C ILE A 411 -13.62 -13.79 -4.82
N VAL A 412 -12.54 -13.07 -5.17
CA VAL A 412 -12.25 -12.68 -6.56
C VAL A 412 -12.16 -13.92 -7.45
N THR A 413 -11.39 -14.92 -7.02
CA THR A 413 -11.17 -16.15 -7.77
C THR A 413 -12.48 -16.91 -7.98
N TYR A 414 -13.27 -17.09 -6.91
CA TYR A 414 -14.55 -17.78 -6.95
C TYR A 414 -15.54 -17.10 -7.91
N LEU A 415 -15.69 -15.78 -7.81
CA LEU A 415 -16.66 -15.04 -8.64
C LEU A 415 -16.26 -15.04 -10.11
N LEU A 416 -14.98 -14.85 -10.42
CA LEU A 416 -14.48 -14.88 -11.79
C LEU A 416 -14.68 -16.28 -12.42
N GLN A 417 -14.47 -17.34 -11.64
CA GLN A 417 -14.75 -18.70 -12.12
C GLN A 417 -16.26 -18.92 -12.33
N LEU A 418 -17.08 -18.58 -11.33
CA LEU A 418 -18.52 -18.84 -11.36
C LEU A 418 -19.25 -18.05 -12.44
N HIS A 419 -18.92 -16.77 -12.62
CA HIS A 419 -19.70 -15.85 -13.46
C HIS A 419 -19.00 -15.46 -14.76
N ALA A 420 -17.66 -15.53 -14.82
CA ALA A 420 -16.89 -15.10 -16.00
C ALA A 420 -16.22 -16.27 -16.76
N ASP A 421 -16.33 -17.53 -16.31
CA ASP A 421 -15.61 -18.69 -16.88
C ASP A 421 -14.09 -18.49 -16.92
N ILE A 422 -13.55 -17.75 -15.94
CA ILE A 422 -12.12 -17.52 -15.79
C ILE A 422 -11.58 -18.49 -14.73
N PRO A 423 -10.73 -19.46 -15.10
CA PRO A 423 -10.16 -20.39 -14.13
C PRO A 423 -9.23 -19.69 -13.15
N GLU A 424 -9.11 -20.23 -11.94
CA GLU A 424 -8.19 -19.75 -10.91
C GLU A 424 -6.75 -19.59 -11.41
N ALA A 425 -6.25 -20.54 -12.21
CA ALA A 425 -4.90 -20.48 -12.79
C ALA A 425 -4.64 -19.26 -13.70
N SER A 426 -5.70 -18.57 -14.16
CA SER A 426 -5.60 -17.34 -14.96
C SER A 426 -5.53 -16.08 -14.09
N VAL A 427 -5.85 -16.20 -12.80
CA VAL A 427 -5.86 -15.11 -11.81
C VAL A 427 -4.62 -15.23 -10.94
N ARG A 428 -3.82 -14.17 -10.91
CA ARG A 428 -2.62 -14.09 -10.07
C ARG A 428 -2.81 -13.02 -9.02
N HIS A 429 -2.66 -13.36 -7.75
CA HIS A 429 -2.47 -12.37 -6.69
C HIS A 429 -1.01 -11.90 -6.71
N ILE A 430 -0.78 -10.60 -6.87
CA ILE A 430 0.55 -10.02 -6.68
C ILE A 430 0.74 -9.94 -5.17
N GLY A 431 1.52 -10.86 -4.59
CA GLY A 431 1.74 -10.96 -3.14
C GLY A 431 2.51 -12.20 -2.73
N GLY A 432 2.27 -12.67 -1.49
CA GLY A 432 2.93 -13.86 -0.92
C GLY A 432 4.23 -13.56 -0.17
N ILE A 433 4.54 -12.29 0.11
CA ILE A 433 5.75 -11.92 0.85
C ILE A 433 5.71 -12.39 2.31
N ASP A 434 4.51 -12.59 2.83
CA ASP A 434 4.25 -13.09 4.18
C ASP A 434 4.92 -14.46 4.44
N ASP A 435 5.24 -15.22 3.40
CA ASP A 435 5.87 -16.54 3.49
C ASP A 435 7.23 -16.50 4.19
N VAL A 436 7.94 -15.36 4.15
CA VAL A 436 9.24 -15.19 4.83
C VAL A 436 9.12 -15.02 6.35
N VAL A 437 7.91 -14.76 6.84
CA VAL A 437 7.56 -14.61 8.27
C VAL A 437 6.51 -15.62 8.73
N LYS A 438 6.07 -16.53 7.85
CA LYS A 438 5.15 -17.63 8.20
C LYS A 438 5.82 -18.58 9.19
N THR A 439 5.02 -19.04 10.15
CA THR A 439 5.42 -19.99 11.19
C THR A 439 4.31 -20.99 11.46
N GLY A 440 4.63 -22.19 11.95
CA GLY A 440 3.64 -23.24 12.25
C GLY A 440 3.59 -24.34 11.20
N SER A 441 3.43 -25.59 11.64
CA SER A 441 3.47 -26.78 10.78
C SER A 441 2.09 -27.23 10.28
N GLU A 442 1.04 -27.03 11.07
CA GLU A 442 -0.33 -27.44 10.74
C GLU A 442 -1.16 -26.27 10.19
N VAL A 443 -1.30 -25.19 10.97
CA VAL A 443 -1.95 -23.95 10.55
C VAL A 443 -0.87 -22.87 10.39
N PRO A 444 -0.63 -22.35 9.17
CA PRO A 444 0.35 -21.30 8.97
C PRO A 444 -0.15 -20.00 9.61
N THR A 445 0.60 -19.48 10.57
CA THR A 445 0.41 -18.15 11.15
C THR A 445 1.50 -17.23 10.64
N THR A 446 1.23 -15.93 10.69
CA THR A 446 2.26 -14.92 10.46
C THR A 446 2.66 -14.26 11.75
N GLY A 447 2.40 -14.88 12.92
CA GLY A 447 2.84 -14.51 14.28
C GLY A 447 1.93 -13.57 15.07
N GLU A 448 0.85 -13.05 14.48
CA GLU A 448 -0.11 -12.18 15.18
C GLU A 448 -0.79 -12.93 16.34
N GLU A 449 -1.18 -14.19 16.13
CA GLU A 449 -1.78 -15.04 17.15
C GLU A 449 -0.80 -15.30 18.30
N GLU A 450 0.46 -15.61 17.99
CA GLU A 450 1.51 -15.82 18.98
C GLU A 450 1.79 -14.55 19.80
N SER A 451 1.84 -13.39 19.15
CA SER A 451 1.96 -12.11 19.84
C SER A 451 0.76 -11.84 20.74
N LEU A 452 -0.46 -12.15 20.31
CA LEU A 452 -1.65 -12.00 21.15
C LEU A 452 -1.57 -12.88 22.41
N VAL A 453 -1.11 -14.13 22.28
CA VAL A 453 -0.89 -15.01 23.45
C VAL A 453 0.13 -14.41 24.42
N VAL A 454 1.23 -13.83 23.90
CA VAL A 454 2.25 -13.15 24.71
C VAL A 454 1.67 -11.94 25.45
N VAL A 455 0.89 -11.11 24.76
CA VAL A 455 0.22 -9.92 25.35
C VAL A 455 -0.75 -10.34 26.46
N GLN A 456 -1.61 -11.33 26.21
CA GLN A 456 -2.57 -11.82 27.21
C GLN A 456 -1.85 -12.41 28.44
N ALA A 457 -0.77 -13.16 28.22
CA ALA A 457 0.03 -13.72 29.31
C ALA A 457 0.74 -12.64 30.13
N TYR A 458 1.21 -11.57 29.47
CA TYR A 458 1.79 -10.39 30.10
C TYR A 458 0.75 -9.61 30.92
N ASP A 459 -0.44 -9.35 30.39
CA ASP A 459 -1.49 -8.61 31.09
C ASP A 459 -1.90 -9.30 32.40
N ASP A 460 -2.00 -10.63 32.36
CA ASP A 460 -2.25 -11.43 33.55
C ASP A 460 -1.09 -11.37 34.56
N LEU A 461 0.17 -11.49 34.09
CA LEU A 461 1.34 -11.34 34.97
C LEU A 461 1.41 -9.93 35.58
N SER A 462 1.11 -8.90 34.79
CA SER A 462 1.11 -7.49 35.20
C SER A 462 0.09 -7.25 36.32
N ARG A 463 -1.16 -7.73 36.16
CA ARG A 463 -2.18 -7.66 37.23
C ARG A 463 -1.74 -8.37 38.51
N LYS A 464 -1.11 -9.54 38.38
CA LYS A 464 -0.61 -10.30 39.54
C LYS A 464 0.53 -9.58 40.26
N LEU A 465 1.47 -8.99 39.51
CA LEU A 465 2.55 -8.17 40.08
C LEU A 465 2.00 -6.96 40.83
N TRP A 466 1.04 -6.24 40.25
CA TRP A 466 0.39 -5.10 40.89
C TRP A 466 -0.28 -5.44 42.24
N ASN A 467 -0.85 -6.63 42.35
CA ASN A 467 -1.55 -7.09 43.55
C ASN A 467 -0.65 -7.86 44.53
N LEU A 468 0.68 -7.87 44.34
CA LEU A 468 1.59 -8.54 45.27
C LEU A 468 1.67 -7.81 46.61
N GLU A 469 1.17 -8.47 47.64
CA GLU A 469 1.34 -8.03 49.02
C GLU A 469 2.65 -8.56 49.64
N GLY A 470 3.27 -7.77 50.54
CA GLY A 470 4.45 -8.17 51.31
C GLY A 470 5.81 -7.77 50.70
N LEU A 471 5.80 -6.85 49.74
CA LEU A 471 7.00 -6.13 49.27
C LEU A 471 7.32 -4.95 50.21
N PRO A 472 8.60 -4.62 50.44
CA PRO A 472 9.00 -3.47 51.26
C PRO A 472 8.61 -2.11 50.67
N LEU A 473 8.47 -2.05 49.34
CA LEU A 473 8.02 -0.90 48.56
C LEU A 473 6.95 -1.40 47.59
N SER A 474 5.87 -0.67 47.42
CA SER A 474 4.83 -1.04 46.44
C SER A 474 5.32 -0.85 45.00
N ILE A 475 4.75 -1.61 44.07
CA ILE A 475 4.99 -1.43 42.64
C ILE A 475 4.12 -0.28 42.14
N THR A 476 4.70 0.67 41.40
CA THR A 476 4.01 1.84 40.84
C THR A 476 3.77 1.73 39.34
N ALA A 477 4.55 0.92 38.63
CA ALA A 477 4.32 0.62 37.23
C ALA A 477 4.92 -0.75 36.86
N VAL A 478 4.21 -1.46 35.98
CA VAL A 478 4.69 -2.66 35.31
C VAL A 478 4.59 -2.39 33.81
N GLN A 479 5.73 -2.27 33.13
CA GLN A 479 5.77 -1.86 31.72
C GLN A 479 6.47 -2.90 30.86
N GLY A 480 5.88 -3.22 29.72
CA GLY A 480 6.48 -4.10 28.73
C GLY A 480 7.56 -3.38 27.93
N ALA A 481 8.72 -4.02 27.72
CA ALA A 481 9.83 -3.45 26.94
C ALA A 481 10.27 -4.34 25.76
N HIS A 482 9.51 -5.39 25.46
CA HIS A 482 9.86 -6.39 24.46
C HIS A 482 9.06 -6.20 23.16
N PRO A 483 9.65 -6.36 21.96
CA PRO A 483 8.96 -6.20 20.68
C PRO A 483 7.71 -7.08 20.51
N ALA A 484 7.71 -8.27 21.12
CA ALA A 484 6.56 -9.18 21.09
C ALA A 484 5.28 -8.57 21.70
N LEU A 485 5.40 -7.66 22.67
CA LEU A 485 4.27 -6.98 23.32
C LEU A 485 3.66 -5.87 22.44
N ARG A 486 4.37 -5.46 21.39
CA ARG A 486 3.91 -4.51 20.37
C ARG A 486 3.79 -5.16 18.98
N TYR A 487 3.68 -6.50 18.92
CA TYR A 487 3.48 -7.30 17.70
C TYR A 487 4.60 -7.21 16.65
N THR A 488 5.77 -6.66 16.99
CA THR A 488 6.86 -6.43 16.02
C THR A 488 8.04 -7.40 16.12
N GLN A 489 7.98 -8.41 17.00
CA GLN A 489 8.99 -9.47 17.07
C GLN A 489 8.91 -10.34 15.81
N VAL A 490 10.01 -10.51 15.06
CA VAL A 490 10.02 -11.28 13.78
C VAL A 490 9.40 -12.67 13.95
N PHE A 491 9.80 -13.38 14.99
CA PHE A 491 9.22 -14.66 15.41
C PHE A 491 8.84 -14.56 16.88
N PRO A 492 7.57 -14.26 17.21
CA PRO A 492 7.13 -14.11 18.59
C PRO A 492 7.34 -15.40 19.40
N PRO A 493 7.68 -15.30 20.70
CA PRO A 493 7.84 -16.47 21.56
C PRO A 493 6.56 -17.31 21.58
N ARG A 494 6.70 -18.62 21.40
CA ARG A 494 5.61 -19.59 21.49
C ARG A 494 5.62 -20.27 22.87
N PRO A 495 4.45 -20.50 23.48
CA PRO A 495 4.35 -21.35 24.67
C PRO A 495 4.98 -22.72 24.43
N LEU A 496 6.06 -23.03 25.14
CA LEU A 496 6.74 -24.32 25.02
C LEU A 496 6.36 -25.24 26.17
N LYS A 497 5.99 -26.49 25.83
CA LYS A 497 5.97 -27.61 26.77
C LYS A 497 7.26 -28.40 26.61
N VAL A 498 8.19 -28.23 27.53
CA VAL A 498 9.46 -28.99 27.53
C VAL A 498 9.15 -30.44 27.92
N ASP A 499 9.42 -31.38 27.01
CA ASP A 499 9.43 -32.79 27.36
C ASP A 499 10.78 -33.12 28.03
N TYR A 500 10.79 -33.07 29.36
CA TYR A 500 11.99 -33.36 30.14
C TYR A 500 12.51 -34.79 29.95
N SER A 501 11.71 -35.72 29.40
CA SER A 501 12.18 -37.07 29.10
C SER A 501 13.28 -37.11 28.03
N PHE A 502 13.36 -36.06 27.20
CA PHE A 502 14.33 -35.93 26.12
C PHE A 502 15.71 -35.52 26.61
N PHE A 503 15.85 -35.13 27.87
CA PHE A 503 17.08 -34.54 28.38
C PHE A 503 17.61 -35.28 29.61
N ASP A 504 18.92 -35.43 29.66
CA ASP A 504 19.64 -35.73 30.89
C ASP A 504 20.02 -34.43 31.57
N LYS A 505 19.95 -34.41 32.90
CA LYS A 505 20.38 -33.27 33.71
C LYS A 505 21.85 -33.43 34.06
N GLU A 506 22.68 -32.52 33.55
CA GLU A 506 24.07 -32.46 33.96
C GLU A 506 24.18 -31.96 35.40
N LYS A 507 24.80 -32.74 36.29
CA LYS A 507 24.80 -32.47 37.74
C LYS A 507 25.50 -31.16 38.11
N ILE A 508 26.53 -30.77 37.36
CA ILE A 508 27.39 -29.62 37.68
C ILE A 508 26.78 -28.32 37.17
N SER A 509 26.49 -28.24 35.87
CA SER A 509 25.95 -27.04 35.24
C SER A 509 24.43 -26.85 35.43
N ARG A 510 23.73 -27.94 35.83
CA ARG A 510 22.25 -28.04 35.82
C ARG A 510 21.64 -27.83 34.43
N SER A 511 22.44 -27.96 33.38
CA SER A 511 22.00 -27.88 31.99
C SER A 511 21.22 -29.13 31.59
N LEU A 512 20.29 -28.93 30.64
CA LEU A 512 19.59 -30.01 29.94
C LEU A 512 20.42 -30.43 28.73
N ILE A 513 20.91 -31.67 28.74
CA ILE A 513 21.64 -32.27 27.62
C ILE A 513 20.66 -33.18 26.87
N PRO A 514 20.43 -32.98 25.57
CA PRO A 514 19.56 -33.87 24.79
C PRO A 514 20.13 -35.28 24.76
N LYS A 515 19.26 -36.26 24.98
CA LYS A 515 19.57 -37.68 24.80
C LYS A 515 19.82 -37.98 23.32
N GLU A 516 20.48 -39.10 23.05
CA GLU A 516 20.75 -39.54 21.69
C GLU A 516 19.46 -39.65 20.86
N GLY A 517 19.46 -39.08 19.65
CA GLY A 517 18.30 -39.02 18.76
C GLY A 517 17.16 -38.08 19.21
N LYS A 518 17.35 -37.27 20.26
CA LYS A 518 16.36 -36.28 20.72
C LYS A 518 16.76 -34.85 20.36
N PRO A 519 15.78 -33.95 20.10
CA PRO A 519 16.07 -32.58 19.70
C PRO A 519 16.71 -31.79 20.85
N CYS A 520 17.56 -30.83 20.52
CA CYS A 520 18.08 -29.84 21.46
C CYS A 520 16.94 -29.04 22.12
N PRO A 521 17.12 -28.52 23.36
CA PRO A 521 16.15 -27.63 23.96
C PRO A 521 15.92 -26.41 23.05
N ALA A 522 14.66 -26.09 22.77
CA ALA A 522 14.34 -24.89 22.00
C ALA A 522 14.77 -23.64 22.77
N TYR A 523 15.39 -22.69 22.07
CA TYR A 523 15.69 -21.38 22.65
C TYR A 523 14.38 -20.62 22.89
N ILE A 524 14.24 -20.04 24.07
CA ILE A 524 13.08 -19.25 24.46
C ILE A 524 13.55 -17.84 24.74
N THR A 525 13.18 -16.90 23.85
CA THR A 525 13.48 -15.49 24.04
C THR A 525 12.68 -14.97 25.25
N PRO A 526 13.35 -14.46 26.31
CA PRO A 526 12.66 -13.94 27.47
C PRO A 526 12.01 -12.59 27.19
N ILE A 527 10.75 -12.45 27.59
CA ILE A 527 9.94 -11.24 27.41
C ILE A 527 10.29 -10.25 28.52
N THR A 528 10.98 -9.16 28.17
CA THR A 528 11.42 -8.12 29.12
C THR A 528 10.26 -7.30 29.66
N VAL A 529 10.19 -7.19 30.98
CA VAL A 529 9.22 -6.40 31.75
C VAL A 529 9.96 -5.54 32.76
N ILE A 530 9.61 -4.26 32.86
CA ILE A 530 10.19 -3.31 33.80
C ILE A 530 9.21 -3.04 34.94
N CYS A 531 9.66 -3.20 36.18
CA CYS A 531 8.88 -2.91 37.38
C CYS A 531 9.47 -1.68 38.08
N HIS A 532 8.68 -0.60 38.17
CA HIS A 532 9.03 0.56 38.97
C HIS A 532 8.49 0.40 40.38
N MET A 533 9.35 0.67 41.36
CA MET A 533 8.97 0.72 42.77
C MET A 533 8.55 2.15 43.15
N GLU A 534 7.78 2.29 44.22
CA GLU A 534 7.47 3.61 44.79
C GLU A 534 8.72 4.39 45.19
N GLY A 535 8.60 5.72 45.20
CA GLY A 535 9.68 6.60 45.61
C GLY A 535 10.02 6.39 47.08
N SER A 536 11.31 6.22 47.40
CA SER A 536 11.79 6.11 48.78
C SER A 536 13.06 6.92 48.98
N GLY A 537 13.16 7.67 50.08
CA GLY A 537 14.40 8.33 50.49
C GLY A 537 15.47 7.35 51.01
N LYS A 538 15.12 6.07 51.16
CA LYS A 538 16.01 5.02 51.68
C LYS A 538 16.90 4.39 50.61
N TRP A 539 16.73 4.75 49.33
CA TRP A 539 17.63 4.31 48.28
C TRP A 539 19.03 4.91 48.50
N PRO A 540 20.11 4.11 48.44
CA PRO A 540 21.47 4.58 48.64
C PRO A 540 21.92 5.43 47.45
N HIS A 541 22.94 6.25 47.66
CA HIS A 541 23.61 7.02 46.61
C HIS A 541 24.79 6.25 45.99
N ASP A 542 25.20 5.13 46.58
CA ASP A 542 26.25 4.27 46.03
C ASP A 542 25.71 3.33 44.94
N ARG A 543 26.45 3.23 43.82
CA ARG A 543 26.05 2.48 42.63
C ARG A 543 25.93 0.98 42.89
N LEU A 544 26.87 0.40 43.64
CA LEU A 544 26.85 -1.03 43.95
C LEU A 544 25.72 -1.34 44.93
N ALA A 545 25.51 -0.48 45.93
CA ALA A 545 24.41 -0.61 46.88
C ALA A 545 23.04 -0.58 46.18
N ILE A 546 22.82 0.28 45.18
CA ILE A 546 21.59 0.29 44.38
C ILE A 546 21.40 -1.06 43.68
N ARG A 547 22.44 -1.60 43.03
CA ARG A 547 22.38 -2.90 42.35
C ARG A 547 22.06 -4.04 43.33
N HIS A 548 22.63 -4.03 44.54
CA HIS A 548 22.34 -5.03 45.57
C HIS A 548 20.89 -4.94 46.07
N ILE A 549 20.34 -3.74 46.23
CA ILE A 549 18.94 -3.57 46.63
C ILE A 549 18.00 -4.05 45.51
N ARG A 550 18.31 -3.76 44.24
CA ARG A 550 17.55 -4.30 43.09
C ARG A 550 17.54 -5.83 43.12
N ALA A 551 18.71 -6.45 43.31
CA ALA A 551 18.82 -7.90 43.46
C ALA A 551 18.00 -8.44 44.64
N ALA A 552 17.96 -7.73 45.77
CA ALA A 552 17.13 -8.09 46.92
C ALA A 552 15.63 -8.04 46.58
N PHE A 553 15.18 -7.02 45.83
CA PHE A 553 13.81 -6.99 45.30
C PHE A 553 13.53 -8.15 44.34
N HIS A 554 14.46 -8.52 43.47
CA HIS A 554 14.30 -9.68 42.59
C HIS A 554 14.12 -11.00 43.37
N ILE A 555 14.90 -11.20 44.44
CA ILE A 555 14.75 -12.36 45.34
C ILE A 555 13.36 -12.34 45.99
N ARG A 556 12.97 -11.19 46.55
CA ARG A 556 11.68 -11.07 47.24
C ARG A 556 10.49 -11.27 46.30
N LEU A 557 10.55 -10.72 45.09
CA LEU A 557 9.56 -10.94 44.05
C LEU A 557 9.46 -12.43 43.69
N ALA A 558 10.60 -13.13 43.56
CA ALA A 558 10.62 -14.57 43.27
C ALA A 558 9.90 -15.39 44.37
N GLU A 559 10.17 -15.09 45.63
CA GLU A 559 9.52 -15.74 46.78
C GLU A 559 8.01 -15.51 46.78
N LEU A 560 7.57 -14.27 46.58
CA LEU A 560 6.15 -13.91 46.60
C LEU A 560 5.39 -14.52 45.43
N LEU A 561 5.94 -14.44 44.21
CA LEU A 561 5.35 -15.07 43.03
C LEU A 561 5.28 -16.60 43.17
N LYS A 562 6.28 -17.21 43.80
CA LYS A 562 6.24 -18.65 44.11
C LYS A 562 5.16 -18.96 45.16
N LYS A 563 5.06 -18.16 46.22
CA LYS A 563 4.11 -18.39 47.32
C LYS A 563 2.66 -18.15 46.92
N GLN A 564 2.36 -17.06 46.22
CA GLN A 564 1.00 -16.61 45.92
C GLN A 564 0.45 -17.19 44.60
N HIS A 565 1.33 -17.47 43.62
CA HIS A 565 0.91 -17.90 42.28
C HIS A 565 1.61 -19.18 41.79
N ASN A 566 2.48 -19.80 42.61
CA ASN A 566 3.19 -21.04 42.30
C ASN A 566 4.07 -20.99 41.03
N TYR A 567 4.53 -19.81 40.61
CA TYR A 567 5.40 -19.68 39.44
C TYR A 567 6.80 -20.21 39.69
N THR A 568 7.45 -20.69 38.62
CA THR A 568 8.87 -21.08 38.69
C THR A 568 9.71 -19.83 38.40
N CYS A 569 10.52 -19.44 39.38
CA CYS A 569 11.23 -18.17 39.36
C CYS A 569 12.74 -18.41 39.55
N ARG A 570 13.57 -17.61 38.88
CA ARG A 570 15.01 -17.56 39.09
C ARG A 570 15.45 -16.11 39.24
N ALA A 571 15.77 -15.72 40.48
CA ALA A 571 16.35 -14.41 40.75
C ALA A 571 17.83 -14.38 40.38
N CYS A 572 18.25 -13.32 39.70
CA CYS A 572 19.62 -13.00 39.32
C CYS A 572 19.92 -11.55 39.80
N PRO A 573 21.20 -11.14 39.90
CA PRO A 573 21.53 -9.78 40.34
C PRO A 573 20.94 -8.66 39.47
N SER A 574 20.76 -8.90 38.16
CA SER A 574 20.26 -7.89 37.22
C SER A 574 18.77 -8.01 36.90
N HIS A 575 18.15 -9.17 37.16
CA HIS A 575 16.78 -9.48 36.73
C HIS A 575 16.20 -10.68 37.47
N LEU A 576 14.90 -10.89 37.32
CA LEU A 576 14.16 -12.06 37.75
C LEU A 576 13.54 -12.73 36.52
N ASP A 577 13.90 -13.98 36.25
CA ASP A 577 13.24 -14.78 35.21
C ASP A 577 12.05 -15.55 35.83
N VAL A 578 10.87 -15.43 35.22
CA VAL A 578 9.60 -16.06 35.63
C VAL A 578 9.08 -16.93 34.50
N TRP A 579 8.89 -18.21 34.78
CA TRP A 579 8.26 -19.16 33.86
C TRP A 579 6.75 -19.20 34.08
N LYS A 580 5.99 -18.78 33.07
CA LYS A 580 4.52 -18.72 33.09
C LYS A 580 3.98 -19.31 31.80
N GLU A 581 3.17 -20.37 31.91
CA GLU A 581 2.39 -20.92 30.78
C GLU A 581 3.24 -21.26 29.54
N GLY A 582 4.48 -21.72 29.73
CA GLY A 582 5.38 -22.05 28.61
C GLY A 582 6.16 -20.86 28.05
N LEU A 583 5.99 -19.67 28.62
CA LEU A 583 6.71 -18.45 28.29
C LEU A 583 7.67 -18.05 29.42
N ALA A 584 8.77 -17.40 29.05
CA ALA A 584 9.73 -16.82 29.98
C ALA A 584 9.59 -15.30 30.02
N PHE A 585 9.35 -14.74 31.20
CA PHE A 585 9.31 -13.30 31.45
C PHE A 585 10.55 -12.87 32.23
N ARG A 586 11.24 -11.83 31.78
CA ARG A 586 12.40 -11.25 32.46
C ARG A 586 12.02 -9.93 33.10
N ILE A 587 11.82 -9.96 34.40
CA ILE A 587 11.43 -8.80 35.21
C ILE A 587 12.68 -8.06 35.69
N GLN A 588 12.78 -6.78 35.36
CA GLN A 588 13.83 -5.88 35.84
C GLN A 588 13.21 -4.82 36.76
N VAL A 589 13.66 -4.79 38.02
CA VAL A 589 13.31 -3.71 38.94
C VAL A 589 14.09 -2.48 38.51
N ALA A 590 13.39 -1.37 38.24
CA ALA A 590 13.97 -0.10 37.84
C ALA A 590 13.85 0.92 38.98
N TYR A 591 14.93 1.64 39.23
CA TYR A 591 14.95 2.77 40.14
C TYR A 591 15.12 4.07 39.35
N HIS A 592 14.13 4.96 39.43
CA HIS A 592 14.05 6.16 38.59
C HIS A 592 15.21 7.15 38.77
N ARG A 593 15.94 7.13 39.90
CA ARG A 593 17.14 7.98 40.11
C ARG A 593 18.46 7.31 39.72
N GLU A 594 18.46 6.02 39.41
CA GLU A 594 19.68 5.27 39.07
C GLU A 594 20.43 5.91 37.89
N PRO A 595 19.78 6.34 36.78
CA PRO A 595 20.47 7.05 35.71
C PRO A 595 21.15 8.35 36.16
N GLN A 596 20.55 9.13 37.07
CA GLN A 596 21.12 10.36 37.60
C GLN A 596 22.33 10.07 38.49
N VAL A 597 22.22 9.08 39.39
CA VAL A 597 23.34 8.62 40.23
C VAL A 597 24.52 8.12 39.39
N LEU A 598 24.25 7.47 38.25
CA LEU A 598 25.30 7.05 37.32
C LEU A 598 26.01 8.23 36.64
N ARG A 599 25.35 9.37 36.48
CA ARG A 599 25.95 10.61 35.91
C ARG A 599 26.78 11.38 36.93
N GLU A 600 26.51 11.19 38.21
CA GLU A 600 27.25 11.83 39.29
C GLU A 600 28.61 11.15 39.50
N SER A 601 29.65 11.96 39.61
CA SER A 601 31.02 11.57 39.95
C SER A 601 31.62 12.62 40.88
N VAL A 602 32.43 12.22 41.85
CA VAL A 602 33.09 13.15 42.78
C VAL A 602 34.55 13.26 42.38
N THR A 603 35.05 14.48 42.15
CA THR A 603 36.47 14.70 41.85
C THR A 603 37.33 14.49 43.09
N PRO A 604 38.66 14.31 42.96
CA PRO A 604 39.56 14.17 44.11
C PRO A 604 39.46 15.34 45.12
N GLU A 605 39.06 16.52 44.65
CA GLU A 605 38.86 17.75 45.43
C GLU A 605 37.48 17.84 46.11
N GLY A 606 36.63 16.81 45.97
CA GLY A 606 35.30 16.74 46.60
C GLY A 606 34.17 17.46 45.85
N LEU A 607 34.41 17.91 44.61
CA LEU A 607 33.38 18.54 43.78
C LEU A 607 32.51 17.48 43.09
N LEU A 608 31.18 17.66 43.16
CA LEU A 608 30.22 16.81 42.45
C LEU A 608 30.14 17.24 40.97
N LEU A 609 30.56 16.35 40.08
CA LEU A 609 30.54 16.54 38.64
C LEU A 609 29.47 15.62 38.03
N VAL A 610 28.48 16.24 37.39
CA VAL A 610 27.43 15.53 36.65
C VAL A 610 27.83 15.47 35.19
N ARG A 611 28.14 14.26 34.69
CA ARG A 611 28.50 14.03 33.30
C ARG A 611 27.72 12.86 32.74
N ASP A 612 27.11 13.10 31.60
CA ASP A 612 26.43 12.05 30.87
C ASP A 612 27.42 10.98 30.38
N ASN A 613 27.00 9.72 30.45
CA ASN A 613 27.86 8.59 30.16
C ASN A 613 27.05 7.42 29.56
N GLU A 614 27.77 6.46 28.99
CA GLU A 614 27.15 5.39 28.24
C GLU A 614 26.28 4.48 29.11
N GLU A 615 26.71 4.18 30.33
CA GLU A 615 25.99 3.30 31.24
C GLU A 615 24.63 3.91 31.64
N ALA A 616 24.61 5.20 31.98
CA ALA A 616 23.38 5.92 32.29
C ALA A 616 22.42 5.97 31.09
N GLN A 617 22.94 6.25 29.89
CA GLN A 617 22.15 6.29 28.65
C GLN A 617 21.53 4.92 28.31
N GLN A 618 22.29 3.83 28.47
CA GLN A 618 21.79 2.47 28.22
C GLN A 618 20.69 2.09 29.22
N LEU A 619 20.86 2.45 30.50
CA LEU A 619 19.85 2.18 31.52
C LEU A 619 18.57 2.99 31.27
N GLU A 620 18.70 4.27 30.92
CA GLU A 620 17.57 5.14 30.58
C GLU A 620 16.83 4.63 29.33
N MET A 621 17.56 4.21 28.30
CA MET A 621 16.99 3.57 27.11
C MET A 621 16.18 2.32 27.49
N ALA A 622 16.74 1.44 28.33
CA ALA A 622 16.10 0.18 28.72
C ALA A 622 14.88 0.37 29.63
N THR A 623 14.90 1.36 30.53
CA THR A 623 13.90 1.51 31.60
C THR A 623 12.88 2.62 31.35
N ILE A 624 13.14 3.56 30.43
CA ILE A 624 12.23 4.68 30.14
C ILE A 624 11.79 4.65 28.68
N HIS A 625 12.74 4.68 27.75
CA HIS A 625 12.40 4.91 26.33
C HIS A 625 11.82 3.67 25.63
N LYS A 626 12.40 2.48 25.82
CA LYS A 626 11.86 1.24 25.24
C LYS A 626 10.48 0.86 25.77
N PRO A 627 10.19 0.97 27.09
CA PRO A 627 8.84 0.75 27.58
C PRO A 627 7.80 1.70 26.98
N LEU A 628 8.14 2.99 26.89
CA LEU A 628 7.27 3.99 26.26
C LEU A 628 7.03 3.66 24.78
N LEU A 629 8.09 3.40 24.01
CA LEU A 629 7.98 2.99 22.60
C LEU A 629 7.08 1.75 22.47
N THR A 630 7.23 0.78 23.37
CA THR A 630 6.42 -0.45 23.37
C THR A 630 4.94 -0.16 23.57
N SER A 631 4.59 0.64 24.57
CA SER A 631 3.20 1.02 24.84
C SER A 631 2.59 1.80 23.67
N THR A 632 3.34 2.75 23.12
CA THR A 632 2.86 3.60 22.02
C THR A 632 2.64 2.81 20.74
N LEU A 633 3.61 1.98 20.34
CA LEU A 633 3.49 1.16 19.13
C LEU A 633 2.48 0.02 19.30
N HIS A 634 2.27 -0.47 20.51
CA HIS A 634 1.14 -1.36 20.79
C HIS A 634 -0.20 -0.68 20.47
N GLY A 635 -0.36 0.59 20.86
CA GLY A 635 -1.52 1.39 20.48
C GLY A 635 -1.70 1.51 18.96
N LEU A 636 -0.61 1.81 18.25
CA LEU A 636 -0.61 1.88 16.78
C LEU A 636 -1.04 0.55 16.12
N GLN A 637 -0.62 -0.59 16.67
CA GLN A 637 -1.07 -1.90 16.20
C GLN A 637 -2.57 -2.13 16.43
N GLN A 638 -3.15 -1.61 17.51
CA GLN A 638 -4.59 -1.72 17.75
C GLN A 638 -5.39 -0.89 16.73
N GLU A 639 -4.85 0.26 16.31
CA GLU A 639 -5.44 1.09 15.26
C GLU A 639 -5.24 0.50 13.86
N HIS A 640 -4.08 -0.09 13.60
CA HIS A 640 -3.71 -0.64 12.30
C HIS A 640 -3.23 -2.08 12.42
N SER A 641 -4.15 -3.03 12.19
CA SER A 641 -3.93 -4.47 12.41
C SER A 641 -2.76 -5.08 11.61
N CYS A 642 -2.34 -4.47 10.50
CA CYS A 642 -1.23 -4.96 9.69
C CYS A 642 0.14 -4.37 10.06
N PHE A 643 0.21 -3.37 10.96
CA PHE A 643 1.46 -2.68 11.33
C PHE A 643 2.56 -3.65 11.76
N GLY A 644 2.26 -4.56 12.69
CA GLY A 644 3.20 -5.54 13.23
C GLY A 644 3.72 -6.49 12.16
N ALA A 645 2.85 -6.92 11.23
CA ALA A 645 3.27 -7.76 10.10
C ALA A 645 4.25 -7.02 9.18
N VAL A 646 4.01 -5.73 8.89
CA VAL A 646 4.94 -4.89 8.11
C VAL A 646 6.29 -4.74 8.83
N CYS A 647 6.30 -4.44 10.13
CA CYS A 647 7.52 -4.35 10.93
C CYS A 647 8.36 -5.63 10.86
N ARG A 648 7.69 -6.78 10.89
CA ARG A 648 8.36 -8.08 10.87
C ARG A 648 8.92 -8.41 9.50
N LEU A 649 8.21 -8.09 8.42
CA LEU A 649 8.75 -8.18 7.06
C LEU A 649 9.97 -7.26 6.89
N ALA A 650 9.88 -6.01 7.35
CA ALA A 650 10.98 -5.04 7.30
C ALA A 650 12.23 -5.56 8.04
N LYS A 651 12.07 -6.00 9.29
CA LYS A 651 13.17 -6.58 10.09
C LYS A 651 13.73 -7.86 9.48
N ARG A 652 12.86 -8.75 8.98
CA ARG A 652 13.27 -10.00 8.33
C ARG A 652 14.13 -9.71 7.10
N TRP A 653 13.73 -8.71 6.31
CA TRP A 653 14.48 -8.24 5.16
C TRP A 653 15.81 -7.60 5.55
N LEU A 654 15.81 -6.66 6.50
CA LEU A 654 17.03 -6.01 7.01
C LEU A 654 18.06 -7.05 7.51
N ALA A 655 17.61 -8.06 8.25
CA ALA A 655 18.46 -9.14 8.72
C ALA A 655 19.05 -9.98 7.58
N ALA A 656 18.24 -10.28 6.56
CA ALA A 656 18.72 -11.01 5.40
C ALA A 656 19.74 -10.21 4.57
N GLN A 657 19.61 -8.88 4.58
CA GLN A 657 20.58 -7.96 3.97
C GLN A 657 21.79 -7.62 4.87
N LEU A 658 21.91 -8.22 6.05
CA LEU A 658 22.97 -7.96 7.04
C LEU A 658 23.01 -6.53 7.59
N PHE A 659 21.87 -5.83 7.62
CA PHE A 659 21.73 -4.46 8.16
C PHE A 659 21.17 -4.40 9.58
N SER A 660 21.02 -5.55 10.28
CA SER A 660 20.43 -5.58 11.63
C SER A 660 21.24 -4.84 12.70
N ASP A 661 22.55 -4.72 12.53
CA ASP A 661 23.41 -3.97 13.45
C ASP A 661 23.37 -2.45 13.17
N ASP A 662 23.02 -2.06 11.94
CA ASP A 662 22.94 -0.66 11.52
C ASP A 662 21.56 -0.05 11.77
N ILE A 663 20.52 -0.81 11.47
CA ILE A 663 19.12 -0.43 11.69
C ILE A 663 18.57 -1.39 12.73
N THR A 664 18.54 -0.92 13.98
CA THR A 664 18.04 -1.71 15.11
C THR A 664 16.56 -2.05 14.95
N GLU A 665 16.07 -3.06 15.69
CA GLU A 665 14.66 -3.42 15.66
C GLU A 665 13.73 -2.25 16.05
N ASP A 666 14.13 -1.42 17.00
CA ASP A 666 13.35 -0.25 17.43
C ASP A 666 13.34 0.83 16.34
N THR A 667 14.46 1.03 15.65
CA THR A 667 14.57 1.94 14.49
C THR A 667 13.69 1.47 13.34
N ALA A 668 13.72 0.18 13.01
CA ALA A 668 12.88 -0.40 11.97
C ALA A 668 11.38 -0.23 12.29
N ASP A 669 11.00 -0.41 13.56
CA ASP A 669 9.62 -0.18 14.02
C ASP A 669 9.19 1.29 13.80
N LEU A 670 10.07 2.27 14.09
CA LEU A 670 9.79 3.69 13.87
C LEU A 670 9.70 4.08 12.39
N LEU A 671 10.56 3.51 11.54
CA LEU A 671 10.50 3.71 10.08
C LEU A 671 9.20 3.17 9.50
N VAL A 672 8.72 2.02 9.99
CA VAL A 672 7.41 1.51 9.58
C VAL A 672 6.28 2.35 10.16
N ALA A 673 6.38 2.79 11.42
CA ALA A 673 5.36 3.63 12.05
C ALA A 673 5.11 4.93 11.27
N SER A 674 6.15 5.53 10.67
CA SER A 674 5.98 6.74 9.85
C SER A 674 5.06 6.51 8.64
N LEU A 675 5.03 5.29 8.08
CA LEU A 675 4.17 4.96 6.93
C LEU A 675 2.68 4.95 7.27
N PHE A 676 2.34 4.72 8.54
CA PHE A 676 0.96 4.71 9.03
C PHE A 676 0.55 6.09 9.55
N LEU A 677 1.47 6.77 10.27
CA LEU A 677 1.22 8.08 10.87
C LEU A 677 1.29 9.24 9.87
N GLN A 678 2.10 9.10 8.82
CA GLN A 678 2.26 10.09 7.75
C GLN A 678 2.19 9.39 6.38
N PRO A 679 1.02 8.89 5.98
CA PRO A 679 0.88 8.04 4.80
C PRO A 679 0.96 8.80 3.46
N ALA A 680 0.88 10.14 3.48
CA ALA A 680 0.79 10.96 2.28
C ALA A 680 1.95 10.69 1.30
N PRO A 681 1.70 10.61 -0.03
CA PRO A 681 0.43 10.86 -0.72
C PRO A 681 -0.53 9.66 -0.77
N PHE A 682 -0.25 8.60 -0.02
CA PHE A 682 -1.07 7.40 0.08
C PHE A 682 -2.00 7.45 1.30
N THR A 683 -2.84 6.43 1.46
CA THR A 683 -3.55 6.13 2.72
C THR A 683 -2.70 5.22 3.60
N PRO A 684 -2.97 5.07 4.92
CA PRO A 684 -2.27 4.08 5.74
C PRO A 684 -2.31 2.67 5.08
N PRO A 685 -1.22 1.89 5.13
CA PRO A 685 -1.22 0.53 4.57
C PRO A 685 -2.35 -0.34 5.13
N GLY A 686 -3.13 -0.97 4.25
CA GLY A 686 -4.16 -1.95 4.61
C GLY A 686 -3.69 -3.41 4.47
N SER A 687 -2.48 -3.65 3.93
CA SER A 687 -1.88 -4.97 3.85
C SER A 687 -0.37 -4.96 4.18
N PRO A 688 0.19 -6.10 4.64
CA PRO A 688 1.63 -6.21 4.91
C PRO A 688 2.51 -5.91 3.68
N GLN A 689 2.04 -6.33 2.51
CA GLN A 689 2.78 -6.19 1.26
C GLN A 689 2.97 -4.73 0.85
N VAL A 690 1.89 -3.94 0.82
CA VAL A 690 2.00 -2.54 0.41
C VAL A 690 2.81 -1.74 1.43
N GLY A 691 2.67 -2.04 2.72
CA GLY A 691 3.48 -1.45 3.78
C GLY A 691 4.97 -1.77 3.61
N PHE A 692 5.31 -3.02 3.29
CA PHE A 692 6.69 -3.41 3.05
C PHE A 692 7.28 -2.75 1.79
N LEU A 693 6.52 -2.67 0.70
CA LEU A 693 6.94 -1.95 -0.51
C LEU A 693 7.19 -0.46 -0.25
N ARG A 694 6.35 0.18 0.57
CA ARG A 694 6.54 1.58 0.96
C ARG A 694 7.71 1.77 1.92
N PHE A 695 7.99 0.81 2.81
CA PHE A 695 9.19 0.80 3.64
C PHE A 695 10.46 0.78 2.77
N LEU A 696 10.51 -0.09 1.77
CA LEU A 696 11.64 -0.14 0.84
C LEU A 696 11.76 1.15 0.03
N HIS A 697 10.64 1.71 -0.42
CA HIS A 697 10.64 2.99 -1.12
C HIS A 697 11.19 4.11 -0.22
N LEU A 698 10.73 4.22 1.03
CA LEU A 698 11.20 5.20 2.01
C LEU A 698 12.72 5.12 2.19
N LEU A 699 13.27 3.91 2.38
CA LEU A 699 14.72 3.74 2.52
C LEU A 699 15.51 4.23 1.30
N CYS A 700 14.94 4.08 0.10
CA CYS A 700 15.65 4.36 -1.16
C CYS A 700 15.45 5.78 -1.70
N SER A 701 14.28 6.39 -1.47
CA SER A 701 13.93 7.69 -2.05
C SER A 701 13.99 8.85 -1.06
N PHE A 702 14.00 8.58 0.25
CA PHE A 702 14.02 9.64 1.25
C PHE A 702 15.39 10.35 1.31
N GLU A 703 15.38 11.68 1.20
CA GLU A 703 16.60 12.50 1.24
C GLU A 703 17.10 12.72 2.68
N TRP A 704 17.70 11.69 3.29
CA TRP A 704 18.25 11.71 4.67
C TRP A 704 19.27 12.84 4.94
N ARG A 705 19.89 13.38 3.90
CA ARG A 705 20.83 14.50 4.03
C ARG A 705 20.12 15.82 4.33
N ASN A 706 18.98 16.05 3.70
CA ASN A 706 18.31 17.35 3.67
C ASN A 706 17.05 17.40 4.54
N ASN A 707 16.49 16.24 4.89
CA ASN A 707 15.22 16.17 5.60
C ASN A 707 15.31 15.28 6.85
N PRO A 708 14.78 15.72 8.00
CA PRO A 708 14.56 14.84 9.15
C PRO A 708 13.29 14.01 8.95
N LEU A 709 13.30 12.73 9.34
CA LEU A 709 12.07 11.94 9.43
C LEU A 709 11.38 12.23 10.76
N ILE A 710 10.15 12.73 10.73
CA ILE A 710 9.39 13.06 11.94
C ILE A 710 8.33 11.98 12.17
N VAL A 711 8.39 11.28 13.29
CA VAL A 711 7.43 10.23 13.66
C VAL A 711 6.54 10.77 14.77
N ASN A 712 5.37 11.30 14.40
CA ASN A 712 4.43 11.94 15.31
C ASN A 712 3.58 10.93 16.10
N LEU A 713 4.23 10.22 17.01
CA LEU A 713 3.57 9.26 17.89
C LEU A 713 2.47 9.93 18.72
N ASN A 714 1.28 9.32 18.77
CA ASN A 714 0.09 9.80 19.49
C ASN A 714 -0.37 11.23 19.12
N ASN A 715 0.04 11.77 17.96
CA ASN A 715 -0.25 13.15 17.56
C ASN A 715 0.23 14.21 18.58
N GLU A 716 1.31 13.95 19.32
CA GLU A 716 1.86 14.86 20.34
C GLU A 716 2.64 16.06 19.76
N LEU A 717 3.08 15.99 18.49
CA LEU A 717 3.76 17.08 17.80
C LEU A 717 2.78 17.96 17.02
N THR A 718 2.93 19.27 17.19
CA THR A 718 2.17 20.31 16.48
C THR A 718 2.91 20.80 15.24
N ALA A 719 2.25 21.54 14.34
CA ALA A 719 2.91 22.14 13.18
C ALA A 719 4.10 23.05 13.56
N ALA A 720 4.03 23.74 14.70
CA ALA A 720 5.14 24.54 15.21
C ALA A 720 6.36 23.66 15.55
N ASP A 721 6.12 22.48 16.14
CA ASP A 721 7.20 21.53 16.45
C ASP A 721 7.89 21.02 15.18
N TYR A 722 7.15 20.79 14.08
CA TYR A 722 7.75 20.38 12.81
C TYR A 722 8.71 21.45 12.27
N THR A 723 8.30 22.72 12.35
CA THR A 723 9.18 23.82 11.95
C THR A 723 10.41 23.95 12.85
N GLU A 724 10.25 23.77 14.17
CA GLU A 724 11.38 23.78 15.12
C GLU A 724 12.37 22.65 14.81
N ILE A 725 11.86 21.42 14.62
CA ILE A 725 12.69 20.24 14.31
C ILE A 725 13.46 20.46 13.01
N LYS A 726 12.80 20.94 11.94
CA LYS A 726 13.44 21.18 10.64
C LYS A 726 14.53 22.26 10.74
N ASN A 727 14.24 23.37 11.42
CA ASN A 727 15.21 24.46 11.61
C ASN A 727 16.41 23.99 12.44
N GLY A 728 16.18 23.27 13.54
CA GLY A 728 17.23 22.71 14.39
C GLY A 728 18.09 21.68 13.66
N PHE A 729 17.46 20.80 12.87
CA PHE A 729 18.14 19.82 12.03
C PHE A 729 19.07 20.49 11.03
N MET A 730 18.60 21.52 10.30
CA MET A 730 19.42 22.24 9.34
C MET A 730 20.57 22.99 10.00
N ALA A 731 20.32 23.65 11.14
CA ALA A 731 21.33 24.41 11.86
C ALA A 731 22.46 23.53 12.43
N SER A 732 22.16 22.27 12.76
CA SER A 732 23.12 21.35 13.40
C SER A 732 23.49 20.15 12.53
N ARG A 733 23.18 20.17 11.22
CA ARG A 733 23.19 18.97 10.37
C ARG A 733 24.50 18.18 10.40
N GLU A 734 25.63 18.88 10.47
CA GLU A 734 26.97 18.28 10.47
C GLU A 734 27.27 17.43 11.70
N SER A 735 26.62 17.71 12.85
CA SER A 735 26.81 16.96 14.10
C SER A 735 25.76 15.86 14.32
N LEU A 736 24.77 15.76 13.43
CA LEU A 736 23.64 14.83 13.54
C LEU A 736 23.89 13.54 12.75
N PRO A 737 23.28 12.40 13.18
CA PRO A 737 23.43 11.14 12.47
C PRO A 737 22.96 11.21 11.02
N VAL A 738 23.40 10.24 10.21
CA VAL A 738 23.03 10.15 8.79
C VAL A 738 21.52 10.00 8.65
N MET A 739 20.96 9.02 9.35
CA MET A 739 19.52 8.84 9.53
C MET A 739 19.08 9.63 10.76
N PHE A 740 18.25 10.66 10.60
CA PHE A 740 17.71 11.43 11.72
C PHE A 740 16.21 11.19 11.84
N ILE A 741 15.79 10.66 12.99
CA ILE A 741 14.41 10.38 13.35
C ILE A 741 14.04 11.20 14.59
N ALA A 742 13.11 12.13 14.42
CA ALA A 742 12.51 12.88 15.51
C ALA A 742 11.22 12.20 16.00
N THR A 743 11.01 12.24 17.32
CA THR A 743 9.79 11.76 18.00
C THR A 743 9.36 12.79 19.05
N PRO A 744 8.14 12.70 19.62
CA PRO A 744 7.71 13.62 20.68
C PRO A 744 8.68 13.73 21.87
N LYS A 745 9.36 12.63 22.22
CA LYS A 745 10.34 12.60 23.33
C LYS A 745 11.77 12.95 22.93
N ASP A 746 12.04 13.05 21.63
CA ASP A 746 13.36 13.38 21.13
C ASP A 746 13.27 14.14 19.81
N LYS A 747 13.35 15.46 19.91
CA LYS A 747 13.26 16.39 18.77
C LYS A 747 14.62 16.75 18.17
N LYS A 748 15.73 16.49 18.88
CA LYS A 748 17.03 17.12 18.61
C LYS A 748 18.19 16.15 18.45
N SER A 749 18.15 14.98 19.07
CA SER A 749 19.33 14.11 19.18
C SER A 749 19.28 12.85 18.30
N SER A 750 18.08 12.42 17.91
CA SER A 750 17.84 11.19 17.16
C SER A 750 18.40 9.95 17.84
N MET A 751 17.98 9.74 19.09
CA MET A 751 18.47 8.72 20.02
C MET A 751 18.43 7.29 19.47
N TRP A 752 17.49 7.00 18.57
CA TRP A 752 17.29 5.68 17.95
C TRP A 752 18.26 5.39 16.80
N THR A 753 18.98 6.41 16.31
CA THR A 753 19.92 6.29 15.18
C THR A 753 21.24 7.02 15.43
N LYS A 754 21.45 7.54 16.65
CA LYS A 754 22.65 8.28 17.04
C LYS A 754 23.94 7.48 16.84
N ARG A 755 23.87 6.14 17.01
CA ARG A 755 25.04 5.24 16.90
C ARG A 755 25.22 4.67 15.50
N ALA A 756 24.12 4.38 14.80
CA ALA A 756 24.11 3.75 13.49
C ALA A 756 22.80 4.11 12.74
N PRO A 757 22.79 4.11 11.40
CA PRO A 757 23.90 3.75 10.50
C PRO A 757 25.01 4.81 10.46
N THR A 758 26.26 4.36 10.27
CA THR A 758 27.42 5.25 10.05
C THR A 758 27.56 5.62 8.56
N VAL A 759 28.30 6.69 8.24
CA VAL A 759 28.53 7.14 6.85
C VAL A 759 29.12 6.03 5.97
N GLN A 760 29.97 5.15 6.53
CA GLN A 760 30.62 4.05 5.80
C GLN A 760 29.67 2.88 5.50
N VAL A 761 28.65 2.67 6.33
CA VAL A 761 27.64 1.60 6.11
C VAL A 761 26.45 2.11 5.28
N ASN A 762 26.38 3.43 5.09
CA ASN A 762 25.46 4.04 4.15
C ASN A 762 25.94 3.84 2.69
N HIS A 763 26.15 2.57 2.29
CA HIS A 763 26.10 2.11 0.90
C HIS A 763 24.65 2.27 0.37
N ALA A 764 24.15 3.49 0.42
CA ALA A 764 22.89 3.95 -0.12
C ALA A 764 22.84 3.80 -1.66
N GLU A 765 23.90 3.31 -2.31
CA GLU A 765 23.90 2.93 -3.73
C GLU A 765 23.41 1.48 -3.96
N ALA A 766 23.55 0.59 -2.97
CA ALA A 766 23.13 -0.82 -3.11
C ALA A 766 21.63 -1.03 -2.79
N LEU A 767 21.10 -0.30 -1.81
CA LEU A 767 19.69 -0.38 -1.38
C LEU A 767 18.69 -0.04 -2.51
N PRO A 768 18.84 1.08 -3.26
CA PRO A 768 17.94 1.43 -4.35
C PRO A 768 17.92 0.36 -5.44
N THR A 769 19.09 -0.14 -5.84
CA THR A 769 19.21 -1.17 -6.87
C THR A 769 18.47 -2.46 -6.47
N SER A 770 18.60 -2.90 -5.20
CA SER A 770 17.89 -4.07 -4.69
C SER A 770 16.36 -3.87 -4.63
N SER A 771 15.91 -2.66 -4.26
CA SER A 771 14.49 -2.31 -4.17
C SER A 771 13.82 -2.25 -5.55
N PHE A 772 14.46 -1.61 -6.54
CA PHE A 772 13.95 -1.58 -7.92
C PHE A 772 13.87 -2.97 -8.54
N ILE A 773 14.87 -3.82 -8.29
CA ILE A 773 14.85 -5.23 -8.73
C ILE A 773 13.68 -5.97 -8.07
N LEU A 774 13.48 -5.79 -6.76
CA LEU A 774 12.40 -6.45 -6.04
C LEU A 774 11.03 -6.00 -6.53
N GLU A 775 10.81 -4.69 -6.76
CA GLU A 775 9.56 -4.20 -7.35
C GLU A 775 9.30 -4.80 -8.75
N ALA A 776 10.33 -4.88 -9.60
CA ALA A 776 10.21 -5.49 -10.92
C ALA A 776 9.91 -7.00 -10.84
N GLN A 777 10.49 -7.70 -9.85
CA GLN A 777 10.28 -9.13 -9.63
C GLN A 777 8.92 -9.46 -9.02
N ILE A 778 8.42 -8.65 -8.08
CA ILE A 778 7.07 -8.78 -7.54
C ILE A 778 6.05 -8.62 -8.68
N ARG A 779 6.32 -7.76 -9.67
CA ARG A 779 5.49 -7.64 -10.88
C ARG A 779 5.62 -8.83 -11.85
N SER A 780 6.75 -9.54 -11.87
CA SER A 780 7.04 -10.62 -12.83
C SER A 780 6.79 -12.04 -12.31
N SER A 781 6.33 -12.21 -11.06
CA SER A 781 5.88 -13.48 -10.45
C SER A 781 6.94 -14.58 -10.28
N ALA A 782 8.23 -14.26 -10.33
CA ALA A 782 9.26 -15.21 -9.94
C ALA A 782 9.31 -15.33 -8.40
N PHE A 783 8.28 -15.95 -7.81
CA PHE A 783 8.13 -16.17 -6.36
C PHE A 783 9.34 -16.89 -5.75
N TRP A 784 9.90 -17.86 -6.49
CA TRP A 784 11.11 -18.59 -6.13
C TRP A 784 12.37 -17.70 -6.05
N ASP A 785 12.35 -16.51 -6.66
CA ASP A 785 13.49 -15.62 -6.76
C ASP A 785 13.51 -14.51 -5.69
N VAL A 786 12.37 -14.29 -5.02
CA VAL A 786 12.28 -13.39 -3.85
C VAL A 786 13.02 -13.99 -2.66
N LEU A 787 12.89 -15.30 -2.44
CA LEU A 787 13.65 -16.04 -1.42
C LEU A 787 15.15 -16.09 -1.75
N THR A 788 15.55 -16.33 -3.01
CA THR A 788 16.97 -16.39 -3.41
C THR A 788 17.68 -15.03 -3.31
N LYS A 789 16.96 -13.89 -3.31
CA LYS A 789 17.55 -12.53 -3.24
C LYS A 789 17.24 -11.75 -1.96
N THR A 790 16.61 -12.39 -0.97
CA THR A 790 16.91 -12.05 0.43
C THR A 790 18.38 -12.36 0.78
N SER A 791 19.11 -13.06 -0.09
CA SER A 791 20.57 -13.20 0.01
C SER A 791 21.28 -11.84 -0.13
N PRO A 792 22.26 -11.53 0.71
CA PRO A 792 22.91 -10.23 0.73
C PRO A 792 23.74 -10.00 -0.55
N PRO A 793 23.44 -8.98 -1.37
CA PRO A 793 24.32 -8.57 -2.47
C PRO A 793 25.68 -8.07 -1.94
N ALA A 794 25.73 -7.68 -0.65
CA ALA A 794 26.91 -7.22 0.05
C ALA A 794 28.03 -8.26 0.17
N LEU A 795 27.80 -9.56 -0.11
CA LEU A 795 28.88 -10.56 -0.06
C LEU A 795 30.04 -10.25 -1.00
N PHE A 796 29.79 -9.55 -2.11
CA PHE A 796 30.81 -9.21 -3.11
C PHE A 796 31.71 -8.03 -2.73
N THR A 797 31.34 -7.21 -1.72
CA THR A 797 32.13 -6.07 -1.26
C THR A 797 32.85 -6.33 0.07
N LEU A 798 32.60 -7.49 0.70
CA LEU A 798 33.26 -7.88 1.94
C LEU A 798 34.71 -8.31 1.67
N LYS A 799 35.64 -7.82 2.50
CA LYS A 799 37.06 -8.19 2.43
C LYS A 799 37.30 -9.66 2.78
N SER A 800 36.46 -10.23 3.65
CA SER A 800 36.55 -11.62 4.13
C SER A 800 35.15 -12.14 4.49
N LEU A 801 34.87 -13.42 4.20
CA LEU A 801 33.62 -14.11 4.55
C LEU A 801 33.92 -15.37 5.38
N LEU A 802 33.33 -15.48 6.57
CA LEU A 802 33.41 -16.66 7.42
C LEU A 802 32.04 -17.33 7.47
N ILE A 803 31.96 -18.61 7.06
CA ILE A 803 30.72 -19.40 7.09
C ILE A 803 30.74 -20.30 8.32
N PHE A 804 29.82 -20.06 9.26
CA PHE A 804 29.63 -20.90 10.43
C PHE A 804 28.54 -21.93 10.16
N LEU A 805 28.89 -23.22 10.17
CA LEU A 805 27.92 -24.32 10.14
C LEU A 805 27.77 -24.86 11.57
N PRO A 806 26.62 -24.65 12.23
CA PRO A 806 26.38 -25.27 13.53
C PRO A 806 26.42 -26.79 13.37
N LYS A 807 27.13 -27.49 14.27
CA LYS A 807 27.10 -28.96 14.34
C LYS A 807 25.70 -29.41 14.77
N MET A 808 24.76 -29.51 13.83
CA MET A 808 23.56 -30.29 14.03
C MET A 808 23.95 -31.75 13.81
N LYS A 809 24.17 -32.51 14.89
CA LYS A 809 24.32 -33.96 14.80
C LYS A 809 23.01 -34.51 14.21
N GLN A 810 23.13 -35.26 13.11
CA GLN A 810 22.04 -36.00 12.46
C GLN A 810 21.28 -36.86 13.46
#